data_AF-A0A8J7QEP1-F1
#
_entry.id   AF-A0A8J7QEP1-F1
#
_cell.length_a   1.000
_cell.length_b   1.000
_cell.length_c   1.000
_cell.angle_alpha   90.00
_cell.angle_beta   90.00
_cell.angle_gamma   90.00
#
_symmetry.space_group_name_H-M   'P 1'
#
loop_
_entity.id
_entity.type
_entity.pdbx_description
1 polymer ?
#
loop_
_entity_poly.entity_id
_entity_poly.type
_entity_poly.pdbx_seq_one_letter_code
_entity_poly.pdbx_strand_id
1 'polypeptide(L)'
;MPMEPIDLSHIVPQRRFLQSHPTPPDPKSSRYIDHTTHENADQSQNHRIVGFHLVLQKGHSNGLYELLHVDPKTGVQDPANPRVAVRELEIICDTLEIHDPLRLPETAVTLYARRLIWADDRAAVNTSPLPWTLDKARNAGEGRSGEDGAHGRHAGSLKLWVAQVVHPDGDTGRARLTAHGGPGQHGGEGLDGRDGVSRRAWATLTDTVYSPTKNSATVHFDPIAVKIDYEWTFIGIRGTTGLHTKGGDFPTSGTDALAPGKPGNGGDGGAVITNSRTLLGQIDVKPGKGGRPTRRYRGGSAGTPTRSAQYHAKLILNAFGTRDARTKVDTTGGPKTTTSGKDAPGQSAQKPSGENPAPRFMDQRNRWLHPLQLRRVLEVARDLFLGGARDQLQVFLTDYAAALAEDAPNDPAWNHAFGSHWTSSGTEVAVLLQHLRTNRDFFGNPAGFTPFLSLRGSIQLYEQALDRALHMLLLVRWVEQTKDGLQSQNAVLAETLGQVNDRIKQTAAEVVETETEISEIRAQLADLRIELEKKGEELVVLQNELLNEARGETQKRAFIRFGMKTAGALLQVIPVGQPVLGTVGSLANVTADLVGGDAESAPDTLSKIGKVFEKAHAAAQKAEGTRMKVKTFRDKFSERNAPSGEGVTEEEIARFVEQEPSRREKLLHQAGAGLGPAFSQFSGAVSALQVPEAEVEAELQRLSANSPEMQALSEEIRDLNQRKTTVLTKLMRALHKVGEGYADLSAAGLAAAQMQRARSENLVRLDLEAATAVREMGQRARNTLVYYLYLMVKAYESTVLTSIEVDWSLDKVTDKITNLLQGKQAFSAALLADYAEALKPIFQENLNRIRERLVDDFNFSENDMPLQFALSEAQTPRALARLNETGGLVVDPMALGLVLPHRQAARLSELVLSRLEFDPGGPSLPENHNLIISVSPDRHGTLRRGEALFAVFGEQPRSWGWSYLSAAAEGARIQEHTTSDAAEDMLQFILGDKKGVIRQKTALPPAWSPLTINLRFSPPLPQSRRPRVTRLIWTVKTSSIEAPKRQAVLQVQRLGLPGFAEIHCPPDLAGRGAGVNSFYRIFSKGSKVSLGAPEMNGAAAFDSWDLVGMRIERMGVGDLEVAFTMDDHVVAQSHWSSALAGNLTAEPSLAAFSLIAEEHTDPEVRATAARKAKRWRGPGRQRLRAAPSAEAPVIGMVPEGAAVEVLEQVEGGWNRVQWGALVGWIPS
;
A
#
# COMPACT_ATOMS: atom_id res chain seq x y z
N MET A 1 -21.42 -10.74 -40.80
CA MET A 1 -20.53 -9.78 -40.12
C MET A 1 -19.82 -10.52 -38.99
N PRO A 2 -18.55 -10.22 -38.68
CA PRO A 2 -17.95 -10.69 -37.44
C PRO A 2 -18.72 -10.07 -36.26
N MET A 3 -19.08 -10.88 -35.27
CA MET A 3 -19.76 -10.38 -34.07
C MET A 3 -18.73 -9.73 -33.15
N GLU A 4 -18.83 -8.41 -32.97
CA GLU A 4 -18.06 -7.70 -31.95
C GLU A 4 -18.48 -8.16 -30.54
N PRO A 5 -17.54 -8.24 -29.59
CA PRO A 5 -17.84 -8.41 -28.18
C PRO A 5 -18.65 -7.20 -27.68
N ILE A 6 -19.54 -7.46 -26.72
CA ILE A 6 -20.52 -6.47 -26.27
C ILE A 6 -19.86 -5.54 -25.26
N ASP A 7 -19.83 -4.25 -25.59
CA ASP A 7 -19.46 -3.20 -24.63
C ASP A 7 -20.64 -2.98 -23.67
N LEU A 8 -20.42 -3.28 -22.40
CA LEU A 8 -21.39 -3.12 -21.32
C LEU A 8 -21.09 -1.90 -20.43
N SER A 9 -20.07 -1.11 -20.77
CA SER A 9 -19.61 0.01 -19.96
C SER A 9 -20.67 1.11 -19.77
N HIS A 10 -21.66 1.19 -20.66
CA HIS A 10 -22.77 2.15 -20.57
C HIS A 10 -23.91 1.72 -19.63
N ILE A 11 -23.98 0.46 -19.20
CA ILE A 11 -25.07 -0.03 -18.35
C ILE A 11 -24.77 0.24 -16.88
N VAL A 12 -25.58 1.11 -16.26
CA VAL A 12 -25.48 1.43 -14.83
C VAL A 12 -25.66 0.15 -13.98
N PRO A 13 -24.80 -0.11 -12.97
CA PRO A 13 -24.93 -1.28 -12.11
C PRO A 13 -26.33 -1.41 -11.50
N GLN A 14 -26.92 -2.60 -11.61
CA GLN A 14 -28.28 -2.84 -11.09
C GLN A 14 -28.35 -2.79 -9.56
N ARG A 15 -27.24 -3.08 -8.88
CA ARG A 15 -27.10 -3.20 -7.42
C ARG A 15 -25.97 -2.31 -6.95
N ARG A 16 -26.10 -1.72 -5.76
CA ARG A 16 -25.04 -0.96 -5.08
C ARG A 16 -24.49 -1.71 -3.86
N PHE A 17 -23.29 -1.33 -3.42
CA PHE A 17 -22.67 -1.82 -2.19
C PHE A 17 -22.68 -0.74 -1.11
N LEU A 18 -22.76 -1.17 0.15
CA LEU A 18 -22.51 -0.30 1.28
C LEU A 18 -21.05 -0.40 1.68
N GLN A 19 -20.43 0.77 1.83
CA GLN A 19 -19.04 0.86 2.21
C GLN A 19 -18.85 2.04 3.15
N SER A 20 -18.91 1.75 4.45
CA SER A 20 -18.41 2.66 5.49
C SER A 20 -16.89 2.52 5.58
N HIS A 21 -16.18 3.63 5.46
CA HIS A 21 -14.73 3.73 5.64
C HIS A 21 -14.40 5.08 6.30
N PRO A 22 -13.26 5.19 6.99
CA PRO A 22 -12.77 6.49 7.46
C PRO A 22 -12.41 7.40 6.29
N THR A 23 -12.23 8.68 6.60
CA THR A 23 -11.50 9.59 5.70
C THR A 23 -10.04 9.14 5.66
N PRO A 24 -9.40 9.00 4.48
CA PRO A 24 -7.98 8.72 4.39
C PRO A 24 -7.17 9.76 5.19
N PRO A 25 -6.28 9.33 6.09
CA PRO A 25 -5.44 10.29 6.81
C PRO A 25 -4.44 10.95 5.88
N ASP A 26 -4.07 12.20 6.19
CA ASP A 26 -3.02 12.92 5.47
C ASP A 26 -1.65 12.24 5.72
N PRO A 27 -0.97 11.73 4.67
CA PRO A 27 0.34 11.11 4.82
C PRO A 27 1.43 12.08 5.31
N LYS A 28 1.21 13.40 5.24
CA LYS A 28 2.09 14.45 5.79
C LYS A 28 1.89 14.72 7.27
N SER A 29 0.90 14.08 7.90
CA SER A 29 0.60 14.25 9.32
C SER A 29 1.77 13.85 10.21
N SER A 30 1.97 14.60 11.29
CA SER A 30 2.94 14.27 12.35
C SER A 30 2.66 12.92 13.03
N ARG A 31 1.47 12.34 12.83
CA ARG A 31 1.12 10.96 13.25
C ARG A 31 2.10 9.92 12.74
N TYR A 32 2.67 10.12 11.54
CA TYR A 32 3.57 9.17 10.91
C TYR A 32 5.05 9.56 11.06
N ILE A 33 5.38 10.32 12.10
CA ILE A 33 6.74 10.81 12.36
C ILE A 33 7.17 10.43 13.78
N ASP A 34 8.27 9.70 13.88
CA ASP A 34 9.02 9.50 15.11
C ASP A 34 10.28 10.32 15.12
N HIS A 35 10.61 10.83 16.30
CA HIS A 35 11.87 11.51 16.56
C HIS A 35 12.50 10.98 17.85
N THR A 36 13.75 10.58 17.76
CA THR A 36 14.57 10.24 18.93
C THR A 36 15.81 11.11 18.97
N THR A 37 16.19 11.51 20.18
CA THR A 37 17.40 12.31 20.45
C THR A 37 18.22 11.62 21.52
N HIS A 38 19.52 11.47 21.24
CA HIS A 38 20.53 11.01 22.19
C HIS A 38 21.50 12.15 22.48
N GLU A 39 21.66 12.52 23.75
CA GLU A 39 22.65 13.51 24.18
C GLU A 39 23.96 12.80 24.54
N ASN A 40 25.05 13.23 23.93
CA ASN A 40 26.39 12.71 24.16
C ASN A 40 27.00 13.33 25.42
N ALA A 41 28.07 12.73 25.94
CA ALA A 41 28.78 13.24 27.13
C ALA A 41 29.33 14.67 26.95
N ASP A 42 29.56 15.09 25.70
CA ASP A 42 30.00 16.44 25.33
C ASP A 42 28.85 17.43 25.09
N GLN A 43 27.61 17.05 25.45
CA GLN A 43 26.36 17.81 25.25
C GLN A 43 25.93 17.95 23.77
N SER A 44 26.65 17.33 22.83
CA SER A 44 26.18 17.26 21.44
C SER A 44 25.03 16.26 21.31
N GLN A 45 24.17 16.46 20.31
CA GLN A 45 22.99 15.63 20.10
C GLN A 45 23.12 14.78 18.82
N ASN A 46 22.63 13.54 18.90
CA ASN A 46 22.38 12.68 17.76
C ASN A 46 20.87 12.58 17.56
N HIS A 47 20.37 12.95 16.39
CA HIS A 47 18.97 12.85 16.05
C HIS A 47 18.73 11.72 15.06
N ARG A 48 17.68 10.93 15.32
CA ARG A 48 17.14 9.97 14.36
C ARG A 48 15.67 10.29 14.13
N ILE A 49 15.29 10.50 12.88
CA ILE A 49 13.93 10.83 12.45
C ILE A 49 13.46 9.74 11.51
N VAL A 50 12.33 9.11 11.85
CA VAL A 50 11.71 8.05 11.04
C VAL A 50 10.30 8.50 10.68
N GLY A 51 9.92 8.46 9.40
CA GLY A 51 8.53 8.76 9.06
C GLY A 51 8.11 8.41 7.65
N PHE A 52 6.88 8.76 7.28
CA PHE A 52 6.40 8.55 5.92
C PHE A 52 6.79 9.73 5.01
N HIS A 53 6.12 10.88 5.16
CA HIS A 53 6.42 12.09 4.41
C HIS A 53 6.92 13.18 5.35
N LEU A 54 8.23 13.46 5.29
CA LEU A 54 8.88 14.47 6.10
C LEU A 54 8.99 15.77 5.31
N VAL A 55 8.45 16.85 5.85
CA VAL A 55 8.52 18.19 5.26
C VAL A 55 9.50 19.04 6.09
N LEU A 56 10.55 19.56 5.46
CA LEU A 56 11.48 20.52 6.04
C LEU A 56 11.18 21.90 5.48
N GLN A 57 10.27 22.59 6.17
CA GLN A 57 9.83 23.94 5.85
C GLN A 57 9.67 24.71 7.15
N LYS A 58 10.09 25.98 7.15
CA LYS A 58 9.93 26.86 8.30
C LYS A 58 8.44 27.06 8.64
N GLY A 59 8.08 26.83 9.91
CA GLY A 59 6.73 26.96 10.43
C GLY A 59 5.79 25.79 10.11
N HIS A 60 6.31 24.70 9.55
CA HIS A 60 5.51 23.52 9.26
C HIS A 60 5.08 22.80 10.55
N SER A 61 3.91 22.15 10.53
CA SER A 61 3.29 21.53 11.71
C SER A 61 4.09 20.39 12.35
N ASN A 62 5.03 19.79 11.62
CA ASN A 62 5.92 18.76 12.16
C ASN A 62 7.12 19.31 12.96
N GLY A 63 7.40 20.62 12.90
CA GLY A 63 8.46 21.30 13.68
C GLY A 63 9.91 20.84 13.41
N LEU A 64 10.15 20.03 12.37
CA LEU A 64 11.47 19.44 12.13
C LEU A 64 12.50 20.47 11.66
N TYR A 65 12.06 21.52 10.96
CA TYR A 65 12.96 22.57 10.50
C TYR A 65 13.51 23.38 11.68
N GLU A 66 12.65 23.82 12.59
CA GLU A 66 13.02 24.58 13.79
C GLU A 66 13.93 23.78 14.72
N LEU A 67 13.72 22.47 14.79
CA LEU A 67 14.55 21.55 15.56
C LEU A 67 15.99 21.44 15.02
N LEU A 68 16.15 21.40 13.71
CA LEU A 68 17.41 21.03 13.05
C LEU A 68 18.19 22.22 12.50
N HIS A 69 17.51 23.25 12.01
CA HIS A 69 18.14 24.36 11.30
C HIS A 69 18.90 25.30 12.24
N VAL A 70 20.15 25.60 11.90
CA VAL A 70 20.94 26.62 12.60
C VAL A 70 20.99 27.92 11.80
N ASP A 71 20.42 29.00 12.36
CA ASP A 71 20.40 30.32 11.73
C ASP A 71 21.84 30.91 11.63
N PRO A 72 22.31 31.25 10.42
CA PRO A 72 23.62 31.87 10.20
C PRO A 72 23.86 33.18 10.95
N LYS A 73 22.81 33.95 11.25
CA LYS A 73 22.91 35.28 11.85
C LYS A 73 23.18 35.23 13.35
N THR A 74 22.81 34.12 13.99
CA THR A 74 22.99 33.89 15.43
C THR A 74 24.06 32.82 15.71
N GLY A 75 24.42 32.01 14.72
CA GLY A 75 25.41 30.94 14.85
C GLY A 75 26.85 31.41 14.59
N VAL A 76 27.64 31.54 15.66
CA VAL A 76 29.10 31.76 15.64
C VAL A 76 29.78 30.78 16.60
N GLN A 77 31.01 30.37 16.30
CA GLN A 77 31.77 29.45 17.16
C GLN A 77 32.82 30.17 17.99
N ASP A 78 32.88 29.83 19.27
CA ASP A 78 33.96 30.26 20.16
C ASP A 78 35.25 29.46 19.83
N PRO A 79 36.34 30.13 19.43
CA PRO A 79 37.63 29.48 19.20
C PRO A 79 38.19 28.72 20.41
N ALA A 80 37.82 29.13 21.64
CA ALA A 80 38.31 28.51 22.88
C ALA A 80 37.51 27.26 23.29
N ASN A 81 36.25 27.16 22.85
CA ASN A 81 35.36 26.04 23.18
C ASN A 81 34.38 25.76 22.01
N PRO A 82 34.89 25.30 20.85
CA PRO A 82 34.07 25.05 19.69
C PRO A 82 33.12 23.88 19.98
N ARG A 83 31.81 24.14 19.94
CA ARG A 83 30.77 23.14 20.17
C ARG A 83 29.97 22.89 18.91
N VAL A 84 29.57 21.63 18.76
CA VAL A 84 28.65 21.16 17.72
C VAL A 84 27.34 20.78 18.40
N ALA A 85 26.25 21.44 18.01
CA ALA A 85 24.94 21.16 18.59
C ALA A 85 24.41 19.79 18.16
N VAL A 86 24.49 19.49 16.85
CA VAL A 86 24.06 18.22 16.26
C VAL A 86 25.24 17.52 15.61
N ARG A 87 25.66 16.40 16.21
CA ARG A 87 26.79 15.62 15.72
C ARG A 87 26.38 14.66 14.61
N GLU A 88 25.23 14.00 14.77
CA GLU A 88 24.71 13.04 13.81
C GLU A 88 23.22 13.28 13.55
N LEU A 89 22.82 13.20 12.28
CA LEU A 89 21.43 13.26 11.85
C LEU A 89 21.14 12.09 10.92
N GLU A 90 20.24 11.20 11.34
CA GLU A 90 19.77 10.09 10.52
C GLU A 90 18.29 10.30 10.18
N ILE A 91 17.99 10.41 8.88
CA ILE A 91 16.63 10.57 8.36
C ILE A 91 16.26 9.32 7.58
N ILE A 92 15.15 8.68 7.96
CA ILE A 92 14.64 7.46 7.38
C ILE A 92 13.18 7.67 7.00
N CYS A 93 12.85 7.78 5.72
CA CYS A 93 11.48 8.10 5.30
C CYS A 93 11.07 7.60 3.91
N ASP A 94 9.77 7.59 3.57
CA ASP A 94 9.36 7.42 2.16
C ASP A 94 9.75 8.62 1.33
N THR A 95 9.30 9.80 1.76
CA THR A 95 9.49 11.04 1.05
C THR A 95 10.10 12.08 1.98
N LEU A 96 11.24 12.66 1.58
CA LEU A 96 11.81 13.87 2.19
C LEU A 96 11.56 15.04 1.25
N GLU A 97 10.77 16.01 1.69
CA GLU A 97 10.45 17.24 0.96
C GLU A 97 11.15 18.43 1.64
N ILE A 98 12.02 19.14 0.91
CA ILE A 98 12.80 20.26 1.43
C ILE A 98 12.38 21.52 0.69
N HIS A 99 11.95 22.53 1.44
CA HIS A 99 11.55 23.85 0.94
C HIS A 99 12.67 24.88 1.17
N ASP A 100 13.05 25.04 2.42
CA ASP A 100 14.02 26.03 2.85
C ASP A 100 15.46 25.48 2.90
N PRO A 101 16.50 26.33 2.80
CA PRO A 101 17.86 25.92 3.10
C PRO A 101 17.98 25.37 4.52
N LEU A 102 18.45 24.13 4.65
CA LEU A 102 18.73 23.45 5.91
C LEU A 102 20.22 23.53 6.22
N ARG A 103 20.58 24.16 7.34
CA ARG A 103 21.98 24.30 7.77
C ARG A 103 22.24 23.45 9.02
N LEU A 104 23.21 22.56 8.93
CA LEU A 104 23.56 21.52 9.89
C LEU A 104 25.08 21.51 10.13
N PRO A 105 25.64 22.53 10.82
CA PRO A 105 27.08 22.72 10.89
C PRO A 105 27.81 21.50 11.46
N GLU A 106 28.78 20.98 10.71
CA GLU A 106 29.64 19.85 11.11
C GLU A 106 28.92 18.52 11.32
N THR A 107 27.63 18.43 10.99
CA THR A 107 26.80 17.25 11.23
C THR A 107 27.06 16.15 10.21
N ALA A 108 27.19 14.91 10.68
CA ALA A 108 27.14 13.73 9.82
C ALA A 108 25.68 13.38 9.50
N VAL A 109 25.25 13.60 8.26
CA VAL A 109 23.89 13.34 7.80
C VAL A 109 23.82 12.02 7.03
N THR A 110 22.91 11.14 7.44
CA THR A 110 22.55 9.94 6.70
C THR A 110 21.07 10.00 6.32
N LEU A 111 20.76 9.79 5.03
CA LEU A 111 19.41 9.79 4.49
C LEU A 111 19.10 8.46 3.81
N TYR A 112 17.96 7.88 4.18
CA TYR A 112 17.31 6.78 3.46
C TYR A 112 15.93 7.26 3.02
N ALA A 113 15.71 7.41 1.72
CA ALA A 113 14.42 7.86 1.20
C ALA A 113 14.06 7.27 -0.17
N ARG A 114 12.79 6.92 -0.40
CA ARG A 114 12.36 6.60 -1.77
C ARG A 114 12.43 7.84 -2.63
N ARG A 115 11.92 8.97 -2.13
CA ARG A 115 11.85 10.23 -2.86
C ARG A 115 12.54 11.35 -2.07
N LEU A 116 13.46 12.05 -2.70
CA LEU A 116 13.98 13.34 -2.24
C LEU A 116 13.43 14.43 -3.16
N ILE A 117 12.59 15.29 -2.61
CA ILE A 117 11.92 16.37 -3.32
C ILE A 117 12.57 17.69 -2.90
N TRP A 118 13.21 18.36 -3.85
CA TRP A 118 13.56 19.77 -3.71
C TRP A 118 12.33 20.56 -4.12
N ALA A 119 11.55 21.04 -3.16
CA ALA A 119 10.25 21.66 -3.43
C ALA A 119 10.39 23.10 -3.95
N ASP A 120 11.42 23.82 -3.52
CA ASP A 120 11.68 25.21 -3.91
C ASP A 120 13.10 25.40 -4.48
N ASP A 121 13.29 26.52 -5.19
CA ASP A 121 14.59 26.92 -5.73
C ASP A 121 15.67 27.12 -4.68
N ARG A 122 15.32 27.43 -3.44
CA ARG A 122 16.29 27.68 -2.37
C ARG A 122 16.59 26.43 -1.53
N ALA A 123 15.82 25.36 -1.70
CA ALA A 123 15.98 24.12 -0.96
C ALA A 123 17.42 23.58 -1.13
N ALA A 124 18.13 23.38 -0.02
CA ALA A 124 19.50 22.90 0.00
C ALA A 124 19.86 22.35 1.37
N VAL A 125 20.86 21.48 1.46
CA VAL A 125 21.45 21.01 2.71
C VAL A 125 22.90 21.48 2.79
N ASN A 126 23.26 22.14 3.90
CA ASN A 126 24.58 22.70 4.12
C ASN A 126 25.17 22.23 5.46
N THR A 127 26.24 21.43 5.41
CA THR A 127 26.94 20.91 6.59
C THR A 127 28.23 21.67 6.94
N SER A 128 28.47 22.82 6.30
CA SER A 128 29.63 23.65 6.58
C SER A 128 29.63 24.19 8.02
N PRO A 129 30.81 24.28 8.65
CA PRO A 129 30.93 24.85 9.99
C PRO A 129 30.40 26.29 10.07
N LEU A 130 30.15 26.72 11.31
CA LEU A 130 29.89 28.13 11.59
C LEU A 130 31.20 28.93 11.53
N PRO A 131 31.14 30.24 11.22
CA PRO A 131 32.31 31.10 11.30
C PRO A 131 32.73 31.31 12.77
N TRP A 132 34.00 31.67 12.97
CA TRP A 132 34.52 32.06 14.28
C TRP A 132 33.86 33.35 14.79
N THR A 133 33.68 33.47 16.11
CA THR A 133 33.25 34.71 16.76
C THR A 133 34.27 35.85 16.59
N LEU A 134 35.55 35.49 16.47
CA LEU A 134 36.67 36.40 16.29
C LEU A 134 37.51 35.96 15.09
N ASP A 135 37.70 36.85 14.11
CA ASP A 135 38.49 36.56 12.90
C ASP A 135 39.99 36.34 13.18
N LYS A 136 40.49 36.84 14.31
CA LYS A 136 41.91 36.83 14.69
C LYS A 136 42.10 36.52 16.18
N ALA A 137 43.12 35.72 16.49
CA ALA A 137 43.57 35.45 17.85
C ALA A 137 44.19 36.68 18.53
N ARG A 138 44.44 36.60 19.84
CA ARG A 138 44.91 37.73 20.64
C ARG A 138 46.30 38.19 20.20
N ASN A 139 46.46 39.50 20.01
CA ASN A 139 47.76 40.11 19.70
C ASN A 139 48.72 40.05 20.89
N ALA A 140 50.02 40.18 20.60
CA ALA A 140 51.09 40.32 21.58
C ALA A 140 50.91 41.54 22.49
N GLY A 141 51.27 41.41 23.77
CA GLY A 141 51.15 42.46 24.78
C GLY A 141 51.73 42.01 26.12
N GLU A 142 52.14 42.97 26.96
CA GLU A 142 52.68 42.72 28.32
C GLU A 142 53.83 41.67 28.35
N GLY A 143 54.66 41.63 27.30
CA GLY A 143 55.78 40.69 27.19
C GLY A 143 55.40 39.29 26.69
N ARG A 144 54.13 39.05 26.32
CA ARG A 144 53.65 37.79 25.72
C ARG A 144 53.56 37.92 24.20
N SER A 145 53.96 36.87 23.49
CA SER A 145 53.77 36.71 22.04
C SER A 145 52.28 36.68 21.67
N GLY A 146 51.98 36.90 20.38
CA GLY A 146 50.63 36.72 19.86
C GLY A 146 50.19 35.25 19.99
N GLU A 147 48.89 35.03 20.22
CA GLU A 147 48.31 33.70 20.33
C GLU A 147 48.09 33.07 18.96
N ASP A 148 48.25 31.75 18.88
CA ASP A 148 47.98 30.98 17.67
C ASP A 148 46.49 31.02 17.32
N GLY A 149 46.18 31.09 16.04
CA GLY A 149 44.81 31.01 15.54
C GLY A 149 44.26 29.58 15.64
N ALA A 150 43.00 29.45 16.05
CA ALA A 150 42.29 28.17 16.03
C ALA A 150 42.23 27.57 14.61
N HIS A 151 42.43 26.24 14.51
CA HIS A 151 42.30 25.52 13.25
C HIS A 151 40.86 25.52 12.75
N GLY A 152 40.67 25.72 11.45
CA GLY A 152 39.39 25.65 10.78
C GLY A 152 38.74 24.29 10.98
N ARG A 153 37.43 24.30 11.23
CA ARG A 153 36.64 23.10 11.50
C ARG A 153 36.38 22.31 10.22
N HIS A 154 36.27 20.99 10.34
CA HIS A 154 35.92 20.12 9.21
C HIS A 154 34.42 20.23 8.92
N ALA A 155 34.03 20.16 7.65
CA ALA A 155 32.61 20.03 7.30
C ALA A 155 32.05 18.67 7.71
N GLY A 156 30.73 18.64 7.94
CA GLY A 156 30.00 17.41 8.16
C GLY A 156 29.94 16.52 6.91
N SER A 157 29.66 15.23 7.09
CA SER A 157 29.57 14.25 6.00
C SER A 157 28.13 14.02 5.55
N LEU A 158 27.94 13.59 4.29
CA LEU A 158 26.62 13.30 3.72
C LEU A 158 26.61 11.88 3.14
N LYS A 159 25.70 11.02 3.62
CA LYS A 159 25.43 9.68 3.07
C LYS A 159 23.98 9.63 2.61
N LEU A 160 23.72 9.63 1.31
CA LEU A 160 22.38 9.78 0.76
C LEU A 160 21.99 8.58 -0.11
N TRP A 161 21.04 7.80 0.38
CA TRP A 161 20.50 6.62 -0.29
C TRP A 161 19.07 6.93 -0.73
N VAL A 162 18.93 7.26 -2.01
CA VAL A 162 17.66 7.71 -2.58
C VAL A 162 17.26 6.90 -3.81
N ALA A 163 15.96 6.58 -3.97
CA ALA A 163 15.48 5.92 -5.19
C ALA A 163 15.24 6.93 -6.31
N GLN A 164 14.64 8.07 -5.98
CA GLN A 164 14.25 9.12 -6.91
C GLN A 164 14.57 10.51 -6.34
N VAL A 165 15.05 11.40 -7.19
CA VAL A 165 15.22 12.84 -6.89
C VAL A 165 14.27 13.62 -7.79
N VAL A 166 13.50 14.53 -7.19
CA VAL A 166 12.49 15.35 -7.87
C VAL A 166 12.84 16.83 -7.69
N HIS A 167 12.64 17.61 -8.76
CA HIS A 167 12.91 19.05 -8.83
C HIS A 167 11.65 19.80 -9.31
N PRO A 168 11.47 21.09 -8.95
CA PRO A 168 10.27 21.86 -9.32
C PRO A 168 10.17 22.07 -10.83
N ASP A 169 11.32 22.32 -11.49
CA ASP A 169 11.41 22.68 -12.92
C ASP A 169 12.38 21.79 -13.73
N GLY A 170 12.80 20.65 -13.17
CA GLY A 170 13.83 19.80 -13.78
C GLY A 170 15.26 20.39 -13.73
N ASP A 171 15.49 21.48 -12.99
CA ASP A 171 16.83 22.03 -12.72
C ASP A 171 17.68 21.02 -11.94
N THR A 172 18.59 20.35 -12.65
CA THR A 172 19.50 19.34 -12.10
C THR A 172 20.93 19.86 -11.90
N GLY A 173 21.25 21.07 -12.38
CA GLY A 173 22.62 21.58 -12.46
C GLY A 173 23.08 22.43 -11.27
N ARG A 174 22.14 22.87 -10.42
CA ARG A 174 22.46 23.69 -9.26
C ARG A 174 23.00 22.87 -8.08
N ALA A 175 24.00 23.41 -7.39
CA ALA A 175 24.46 22.83 -6.12
C ALA A 175 23.36 22.91 -5.04
N ARG A 176 22.96 21.76 -4.51
CA ARG A 176 21.95 21.59 -3.45
C ARG A 176 22.55 21.01 -2.18
N LEU A 177 23.75 20.43 -2.26
CA LEU A 177 24.45 19.78 -1.15
C LEU A 177 25.81 20.47 -0.94
N THR A 178 26.00 21.15 0.19
CA THR A 178 27.20 21.93 0.48
C THR A 178 27.94 21.36 1.70
N ALA A 179 29.24 21.10 1.57
CA ALA A 179 30.07 20.58 2.65
C ALA A 179 31.47 21.23 2.66
N HIS A 180 31.53 22.56 2.77
CA HIS A 180 32.80 23.30 2.77
C HIS A 180 33.48 23.30 4.13
N GLY A 181 34.77 22.99 4.17
CA GLY A 181 35.59 23.13 5.38
C GLY A 181 35.68 24.59 5.86
N GLY A 182 35.75 24.77 7.17
CA GLY A 182 35.83 26.09 7.80
C GLY A 182 37.21 26.74 7.62
N PRO A 183 37.29 28.07 7.53
CA PRO A 183 38.56 28.77 7.48
C PRO A 183 39.29 28.71 8.83
N GLY A 184 40.63 28.63 8.80
CA GLY A 184 41.45 28.80 9.99
C GLY A 184 41.44 30.24 10.49
N GLN A 185 41.43 30.42 11.81
CA GLN A 185 41.50 31.73 12.42
C GLN A 185 42.87 32.37 12.14
N HIS A 186 42.91 33.70 11.97
CA HIS A 186 44.18 34.42 11.80
C HIS A 186 44.99 34.40 13.11
N GLY A 187 46.32 34.29 13.00
CA GLY A 187 47.19 34.36 14.17
C GLY A 187 47.24 35.78 14.75
N GLY A 188 47.45 35.88 16.06
CA GLY A 188 47.62 37.16 16.74
C GLY A 188 48.82 37.94 16.22
N GLU A 189 48.73 39.26 16.15
CA GLU A 189 49.84 40.10 15.73
C GLU A 189 50.99 40.07 16.74
N GLY A 190 52.22 40.14 16.25
CA GLY A 190 53.42 40.35 17.07
C GLY A 190 53.58 41.83 17.44
N LEU A 191 54.70 42.15 18.09
CA LEU A 191 55.04 43.54 18.44
C LEU A 191 56.50 43.82 18.10
N ASP A 192 56.75 44.94 17.42
CA ASP A 192 58.11 45.38 17.13
C ASP A 192 58.86 45.71 18.44
N GLY A 193 60.15 45.38 18.49
CA GLY A 193 61.01 45.69 19.62
C GLY A 193 61.25 47.19 19.74
N ARG A 194 61.47 47.68 20.97
CA ARG A 194 61.81 49.09 21.21
C ARG A 194 63.28 49.33 20.94
N ASP A 195 63.59 50.37 20.18
CA ASP A 195 64.96 50.79 19.92
C ASP A 195 65.70 51.09 21.23
N GLY A 196 66.98 50.70 21.26
CA GLY A 196 67.89 51.02 22.34
C GLY A 196 68.17 52.52 22.40
N VAL A 197 68.34 53.05 23.60
CA VAL A 197 68.56 54.47 23.79
C VAL A 197 69.99 54.82 23.38
N SER A 198 70.13 55.64 22.35
CA SER A 198 71.42 56.17 21.90
C SER A 198 71.96 57.24 22.85
N ARG A 199 73.29 57.34 22.94
CA ARG A 199 74.03 58.27 23.80
C ARG A 199 75.08 59.01 23.00
N ARG A 200 75.30 60.26 23.38
CA ARG A 200 76.39 61.07 22.82
C ARG A 200 77.73 60.44 23.21
N ALA A 201 78.67 60.41 22.28
CA ALA A 201 79.96 59.77 22.47
C ALA A 201 81.11 60.59 21.89
N TRP A 202 82.32 60.32 22.37
CA TRP A 202 83.55 61.05 22.04
C TRP A 202 84.67 60.07 21.69
N ALA A 203 85.11 60.06 20.43
CA ALA A 203 86.27 59.28 19.98
C ALA A 203 87.60 59.93 20.40
N THR A 204 87.54 61.24 20.62
CA THR A 204 88.66 62.04 21.06
C THR A 204 88.17 63.07 22.06
N LEU A 205 88.95 63.26 23.11
CA LEU A 205 88.88 64.45 23.95
C LEU A 205 90.06 65.33 23.57
N THR A 206 89.78 66.45 22.90
CA THR A 206 90.72 67.55 22.81
C THR A 206 90.30 68.59 23.83
N ASP A 207 91.18 68.90 24.78
CA ASP A 207 90.97 70.01 25.69
C ASP A 207 92.17 70.94 25.70
N THR A 208 91.91 72.22 25.95
CA THR A 208 92.92 73.27 26.00
C THR A 208 92.82 74.00 27.32
N VAL A 209 93.90 73.90 28.11
CA VAL A 209 94.02 74.59 29.39
C VAL A 209 94.94 75.80 29.19
N TYR A 210 94.45 76.98 29.55
CA TYR A 210 95.17 78.25 29.41
C TYR A 210 95.83 78.65 30.73
N SER A 211 97.15 78.83 30.71
CA SER A 211 97.94 79.34 31.84
C SER A 211 99.29 79.81 31.33
N PRO A 212 99.70 81.06 31.58
CA PRO A 212 99.98 82.15 30.59
C PRO A 212 100.34 81.77 29.13
N THR A 213 100.61 80.51 28.82
CA THR A 213 100.74 79.89 27.50
C THR A 213 99.64 78.84 27.26
N LYS A 214 99.44 78.45 26.00
CA LYS A 214 98.39 77.50 25.58
C LYS A 214 98.89 76.05 25.69
N ASN A 215 98.21 75.22 26.47
CA ASN A 215 98.47 73.78 26.55
C ASN A 215 97.29 73.01 25.95
N SER A 216 97.55 72.06 25.06
CA SER A 216 96.52 71.19 24.48
C SER A 216 96.87 69.73 24.67
N ALA A 217 95.86 68.89 24.90
CA ALA A 217 96.02 67.45 24.91
C ALA A 217 94.90 66.80 24.11
N THR A 218 95.25 65.78 23.33
CA THR A 218 94.29 64.96 22.59
C THR A 218 94.36 63.53 23.09
N VAL A 219 93.28 63.06 23.71
CA VAL A 219 93.13 61.69 24.17
C VAL A 219 92.23 60.94 23.19
N HIS A 220 92.71 59.84 22.63
CA HIS A 220 91.92 58.93 21.79
C HIS A 220 91.32 57.81 22.64
N PHE A 221 90.05 57.46 22.40
CA PHE A 221 89.34 56.39 23.11
C PHE A 221 88.95 55.26 22.16
N ASP A 222 89.40 54.03 22.45
CA ASP A 222 88.93 52.80 21.82
C ASP A 222 88.59 51.74 22.88
N PRO A 223 87.32 51.30 22.99
CA PRO A 223 86.15 51.80 22.25
C PRO A 223 85.75 53.25 22.60
N ILE A 224 84.85 53.84 21.80
CA ILE A 224 84.46 55.26 21.94
C ILE A 224 83.91 55.58 23.34
N ALA A 225 84.27 56.74 23.89
CA ALA A 225 83.87 57.11 25.23
C ALA A 225 82.43 57.63 25.28
N VAL A 226 81.59 57.07 26.15
CA VAL A 226 80.23 57.60 26.45
C VAL A 226 80.18 58.37 27.76
N LYS A 227 81.22 58.22 28.58
CA LYS A 227 81.53 59.08 29.71
C LYS A 227 83.05 59.25 29.83
N ILE A 228 83.49 60.48 30.08
CA ILE A 228 84.90 60.82 30.30
C ILE A 228 84.95 61.66 31.57
N ASP A 229 85.60 61.14 32.60
CA ASP A 229 85.99 61.90 33.77
C ASP A 229 87.46 62.27 33.59
N TYR A 230 87.80 63.52 33.32
CA TYR A 230 89.20 63.89 33.09
C TYR A 230 89.69 64.97 34.05
N GLU A 231 90.94 64.81 34.45
CA GLU A 231 91.65 65.77 35.28
C GLU A 231 92.96 66.19 34.62
N TRP A 232 93.41 67.39 34.92
CA TRP A 232 94.70 67.88 34.45
C TRP A 232 95.60 68.30 35.62
N THR A 233 96.92 68.20 35.44
CA THR A 233 97.94 68.61 36.43
C THR A 233 99.20 69.14 35.73
N PHE A 234 99.95 70.04 36.37
CA PHE A 234 101.19 70.62 35.84
C PHE A 234 102.45 69.94 36.40
N ILE A 235 103.40 69.54 35.53
CA ILE A 235 104.73 69.10 35.97
C ILE A 235 105.53 70.33 36.42
N GLY A 236 106.04 70.29 37.66
CA GLY A 236 106.89 71.33 38.24
C GLY A 236 106.17 72.37 39.12
N ILE A 237 104.84 72.36 39.17
CA ILE A 237 104.04 73.24 40.03
C ILE A 237 103.10 72.40 40.91
N ARG A 238 103.35 72.35 42.23
CA ARG A 238 102.49 71.63 43.19
C ARG A 238 101.20 72.43 43.44
N GLY A 239 100.03 71.80 43.26
CA GLY A 239 98.74 72.26 43.82
C GLY A 239 97.62 72.62 42.83
N THR A 240 97.84 72.61 41.52
CA THR A 240 96.83 72.98 40.51
C THR A 240 96.27 71.78 39.77
N THR A 241 94.99 71.45 39.99
CA THR A 241 94.21 70.45 39.25
C THR A 241 92.78 70.94 38.98
N GLY A 242 92.16 70.42 37.92
CA GLY A 242 90.73 70.63 37.62
C GLY A 242 90.09 69.31 37.19
N LEU A 243 88.88 69.02 37.67
CA LEU A 243 88.13 67.80 37.36
C LEU A 243 86.90 68.13 36.52
N HIS A 244 86.72 67.41 35.41
CA HIS A 244 85.62 67.62 34.48
C HIS A 244 84.99 66.29 34.08
N THR A 245 83.67 66.28 33.93
CA THR A 245 82.92 65.11 33.43
C THR A 245 82.17 65.47 32.16
N LYS A 246 82.29 64.64 31.13
CA LYS A 246 81.46 64.70 29.92
C LYS A 246 80.77 63.35 29.72
N GLY A 247 79.48 63.36 29.38
CA GLY A 247 78.72 62.13 29.10
C GLY A 247 77.91 61.59 30.27
N GLY A 248 77.44 60.35 30.16
CA GLY A 248 76.50 59.74 31.10
C GLY A 248 76.46 58.21 31.02
N ASP A 249 75.29 57.62 31.25
CA ASP A 249 75.10 56.17 31.19
C ASP A 249 75.40 55.59 29.81
N PHE A 250 75.69 54.29 29.78
CA PHE A 250 75.85 53.54 28.54
C PHE A 250 74.57 53.59 27.67
N PRO A 251 74.71 53.52 26.33
CA PRO A 251 73.58 53.23 25.47
C PRO A 251 73.00 51.85 25.81
N THR A 252 71.72 51.64 25.52
CA THR A 252 71.07 50.35 25.78
C THR A 252 70.95 49.54 24.48
N SER A 253 70.89 48.21 24.60
CA SER A 253 70.48 47.35 23.48
C SER A 253 69.02 47.62 23.12
N GLY A 254 68.65 47.35 21.87
CA GLY A 254 67.24 47.29 21.48
C GLY A 254 66.59 46.03 22.04
N THR A 255 65.29 46.07 22.32
CA THR A 255 64.57 44.89 22.81
C THR A 255 64.21 43.97 21.65
N ASP A 256 64.11 42.67 21.91
CA ASP A 256 63.60 41.71 20.94
C ASP A 256 62.15 42.03 20.54
N ALA A 257 61.78 41.69 19.30
CA ALA A 257 60.38 41.69 18.89
C ALA A 257 59.62 40.56 19.61
N LEU A 258 58.35 40.80 19.93
CA LEU A 258 57.45 39.74 20.37
C LEU A 258 56.91 39.02 19.15
N ALA A 259 57.01 37.69 19.16
CA ALA A 259 56.62 36.89 18.02
C ALA A 259 55.10 36.96 17.79
N PRO A 260 54.65 36.97 16.51
CA PRO A 260 53.24 36.77 16.21
C PRO A 260 52.83 35.32 16.47
N GLY A 261 51.52 35.11 16.64
CA GLY A 261 50.95 33.76 16.66
C GLY A 261 50.91 33.14 15.27
N LYS A 262 50.93 31.82 15.21
CA LYS A 262 50.79 31.03 13.99
C LYS A 262 49.32 31.00 13.55
N PRO A 263 49.00 31.22 12.27
CA PRO A 263 47.63 31.09 11.79
C PRO A 263 47.10 29.65 11.87
N GLY A 264 45.80 29.51 12.09
CA GLY A 264 45.11 28.23 12.10
C GLY A 264 45.14 27.54 10.72
N ASN A 265 45.01 26.23 10.72
CA ASN A 265 44.95 25.43 9.49
C ASN A 265 43.58 25.55 8.82
N GLY A 266 43.49 25.28 7.52
CA GLY A 266 42.19 25.14 6.86
C GLY A 266 41.52 23.82 7.24
N GLY A 267 40.21 23.84 7.51
CA GLY A 267 39.43 22.63 7.77
C GLY A 267 39.16 21.83 6.50
N ASP A 268 38.97 20.52 6.61
CA ASP A 268 38.71 19.66 5.44
C ASP A 268 37.26 19.79 4.97
N GLY A 269 37.03 19.62 3.67
CA GLY A 269 35.70 19.46 3.10
C GLY A 269 35.06 18.13 3.53
N GLY A 270 33.73 18.07 3.47
CA GLY A 270 32.97 16.91 3.94
C GLY A 270 32.94 15.77 2.92
N ALA A 271 33.02 14.53 3.39
CA ALA A 271 32.85 13.36 2.53
C ALA A 271 31.37 13.19 2.12
N VAL A 272 31.13 12.98 0.82
CA VAL A 272 29.78 12.74 0.28
C VAL A 272 29.72 11.38 -0.42
N ILE A 273 28.75 10.55 -0.05
CA ILE A 273 28.49 9.23 -0.62
C ILE A 273 27.03 9.14 -1.04
N THR A 274 26.75 8.70 -2.27
CA THR A 274 25.36 8.52 -2.74
C THR A 274 25.22 7.43 -3.80
N ASN A 275 24.01 6.87 -3.93
CA ASN A 275 23.59 6.00 -5.03
C ASN A 275 22.92 6.74 -6.20
N SER A 276 22.79 8.08 -6.13
CA SER A 276 22.11 8.88 -7.15
C SER A 276 23.09 9.67 -8.01
N ARG A 277 23.08 9.41 -9.32
CA ARG A 277 23.87 10.20 -10.29
C ARG A 277 23.40 11.64 -10.38
N THR A 278 22.10 11.89 -10.20
CA THR A 278 21.53 13.24 -10.17
C THR A 278 22.12 14.06 -9.03
N LEU A 279 22.25 13.48 -7.83
CA LEU A 279 22.82 14.18 -6.69
C LEU A 279 24.32 14.48 -6.86
N LEU A 280 25.08 13.62 -7.57
CA LEU A 280 26.51 13.88 -7.81
C LEU A 280 26.75 15.23 -8.52
N GLY A 281 25.87 15.61 -9.45
CA GLY A 281 25.93 16.90 -10.14
C GLY A 281 25.58 18.11 -9.27
N GLN A 282 25.09 17.88 -8.05
CA GLN A 282 24.53 18.90 -7.15
C GLN A 282 25.36 19.11 -5.88
N ILE A 283 26.56 18.52 -5.83
CA ILE A 283 27.45 18.60 -4.68
C ILE A 283 28.47 19.73 -4.87
N ASP A 284 28.63 20.56 -3.84
CA ASP A 284 29.71 21.55 -3.74
C ASP A 284 30.54 21.27 -2.47
N VAL A 285 31.68 20.60 -2.65
CA VAL A 285 32.68 20.37 -1.60
C VAL A 285 33.92 21.20 -1.89
N LYS A 286 34.36 21.97 -0.89
CA LYS A 286 35.55 22.81 -0.93
C LYS A 286 36.30 22.71 0.38
N PRO A 287 37.64 22.72 0.36
CA PRO A 287 38.41 22.80 1.59
C PRO A 287 38.37 24.21 2.18
N GLY A 288 38.51 24.29 3.49
CA GLY A 288 38.75 25.54 4.20
C GLY A 288 40.16 26.05 3.94
N LYS A 289 40.32 27.38 3.91
CA LYS A 289 41.63 28.04 3.79
C LYS A 289 42.25 28.24 5.17
N GLY A 290 43.56 28.11 5.28
CA GLY A 290 44.30 28.49 6.49
C GLY A 290 44.18 29.99 6.78
N GLY A 291 44.41 30.36 8.04
CA GLY A 291 44.43 31.76 8.46
C GLY A 291 45.54 32.54 7.75
N ARG A 292 45.36 33.86 7.62
CA ARG A 292 46.35 34.71 6.94
C ARG A 292 47.63 34.82 7.77
N PRO A 293 48.81 34.66 7.16
CA PRO A 293 50.08 34.93 7.84
C PRO A 293 50.17 36.41 8.23
N THR A 294 50.79 36.67 9.36
CA THR A 294 51.07 38.04 9.83
C THR A 294 52.35 38.59 9.17
N ARG A 295 52.56 39.91 9.26
CA ARG A 295 53.80 40.53 8.79
C ARG A 295 55.01 40.10 9.62
N ARG A 296 56.22 40.37 9.13
CA ARG A 296 57.45 40.27 9.93
C ARG A 296 57.51 41.43 10.94
N TYR A 297 57.93 41.14 12.17
CA TYR A 297 58.13 42.12 13.24
C TYR A 297 59.63 42.29 13.49
N ARG A 298 60.06 43.55 13.62
CA ARG A 298 61.48 43.92 13.71
C ARG A 298 61.90 44.10 15.16
N GLY A 299 63.06 43.57 15.53
CA GLY A 299 63.68 43.87 16.81
C GLY A 299 64.13 45.33 16.86
N GLY A 300 64.20 45.89 18.06
CA GLY A 300 64.65 47.27 18.25
C GLY A 300 66.11 47.44 17.83
N SER A 301 66.43 48.55 17.19
CA SER A 301 67.80 48.91 16.80
C SER A 301 68.69 49.09 18.02
N ALA A 302 69.97 48.72 17.95
CA ALA A 302 70.94 48.98 19.02
C ALA A 302 71.10 50.49 19.27
N GLY A 303 71.17 50.91 20.55
CA GLY A 303 71.55 52.29 20.88
C GLY A 303 72.98 52.58 20.44
N THR A 304 73.22 53.73 19.81
CA THR A 304 74.55 54.14 19.35
C THR A 304 75.26 54.97 20.44
N PRO A 305 76.60 54.89 20.58
CA PRO A 305 77.53 54.00 19.87
C PRO A 305 77.40 52.53 20.28
N THR A 306 77.59 51.62 19.33
CA THR A 306 77.36 50.17 19.53
C THR A 306 78.41 49.47 20.38
N ARG A 307 79.63 50.00 20.46
CA ARG A 307 80.69 49.55 21.36
C ARG A 307 81.24 50.76 22.07
N SER A 308 81.13 50.82 23.38
CA SER A 308 81.55 51.98 24.17
C SER A 308 82.16 51.62 25.52
N ALA A 309 82.90 52.57 26.08
CA ALA A 309 83.44 52.50 27.41
C ALA A 309 83.33 53.87 28.10
N GLN A 310 83.58 53.88 29.40
CA GLN A 310 83.72 55.06 30.23
C GLN A 310 85.18 55.13 30.65
N TYR A 311 85.76 56.33 30.63
CA TYR A 311 87.19 56.53 30.84
C TYR A 311 87.44 57.58 31.91
N HIS A 312 88.54 57.38 32.64
CA HIS A 312 89.21 58.41 33.39
C HIS A 312 90.50 58.82 32.68
N ALA A 313 90.67 60.10 32.35
CA ALA A 313 91.85 60.58 31.65
C ALA A 313 92.59 61.64 32.48
N LYS A 314 93.86 61.41 32.76
CA LYS A 314 94.75 62.35 33.44
C LYS A 314 95.69 63.00 32.44
N LEU A 315 95.55 64.31 32.26
CA LEU A 315 96.34 65.14 31.37
C LEU A 315 97.52 65.75 32.15
N ILE A 316 98.75 65.39 31.78
CA ILE A 316 99.97 65.85 32.48
C ILE A 316 100.65 66.94 31.63
N LEU A 317 100.39 68.20 31.99
CA LEU A 317 100.74 69.42 31.23
C LEU A 317 102.07 70.02 31.71
N ASN A 318 102.71 70.85 30.88
CA ASN A 318 103.91 71.63 31.23
C ASN A 318 103.56 73.11 31.43
N ALA A 319 104.10 73.74 32.47
CA ALA A 319 103.87 75.16 32.77
C ALA A 319 104.34 76.11 31.65
N PHE A 320 105.20 75.67 30.73
CA PHE A 320 105.77 76.50 29.66
C PHE A 320 105.18 76.25 28.26
N GLY A 321 104.13 75.42 28.15
CA GLY A 321 103.42 75.14 26.90
C GLY A 321 103.78 73.79 26.28
N THR A 322 102.77 73.06 25.81
CA THR A 322 102.95 71.76 25.15
C THR A 322 101.88 71.55 24.10
N ARG A 323 102.32 71.17 22.90
CA ARG A 323 101.45 70.75 21.80
C ARG A 323 101.33 69.23 21.92
N ASP A 324 100.32 68.79 22.65
CA ASP A 324 100.00 67.40 22.99
C ASP A 324 100.71 66.86 24.24
N ALA A 325 100.03 66.96 25.37
CA ALA A 325 100.57 66.62 26.68
C ALA A 325 100.59 65.11 26.94
N ARG A 326 101.44 64.64 27.87
CA ARG A 326 101.47 63.22 28.26
C ARG A 326 100.16 62.86 28.96
N THR A 327 99.45 61.85 28.45
CA THR A 327 98.15 61.44 29.00
C THR A 327 98.22 60.05 29.61
N LYS A 328 97.58 59.86 30.76
CA LYS A 328 97.28 58.53 31.30
C LYS A 328 95.77 58.31 31.21
N VAL A 329 95.34 57.19 30.65
CA VAL A 329 93.92 56.88 30.45
C VAL A 329 93.63 55.54 31.08
N ASP A 330 92.70 55.51 32.01
CA ASP A 330 92.24 54.32 32.70
C ASP A 330 90.75 54.11 32.37
N THR A 331 90.34 52.91 31.98
CA THR A 331 88.92 52.61 31.72
C THR A 331 88.19 52.47 33.05
N THR A 332 87.16 53.30 33.29
CA THR A 332 86.36 53.28 34.52
C THR A 332 85.11 52.42 34.41
N GLY A 333 84.70 52.07 33.19
CA GLY A 333 83.65 51.09 32.95
C GLY A 333 83.61 50.65 31.48
N GLY A 334 83.29 49.39 31.19
CA GLY A 334 83.28 48.85 29.82
C GLY A 334 84.52 47.99 29.49
N PRO A 335 84.61 47.43 28.26
CA PRO A 335 83.77 47.73 27.09
C PRO A 335 82.37 47.11 27.19
N LYS A 336 81.34 47.90 26.84
CA LYS A 336 79.96 47.41 26.66
C LYS A 336 79.57 47.51 25.19
N THR A 337 78.95 46.46 24.70
CA THR A 337 78.41 46.40 23.34
C THR A 337 76.89 46.35 23.42
N THR A 338 76.22 47.28 22.75
CA THR A 338 74.78 47.22 22.54
C THR A 338 74.50 46.40 21.29
N THR A 339 73.43 45.61 21.34
CA THR A 339 72.98 44.75 20.25
C THR A 339 71.58 45.18 19.82
N SER A 340 71.26 44.97 18.54
CA SER A 340 69.87 45.05 18.10
C SER A 340 69.10 43.87 18.68
N GLY A 341 67.82 44.08 18.98
CA GLY A 341 66.92 43.00 19.31
C GLY A 341 66.73 42.06 18.13
N LYS A 342 66.34 40.82 18.42
CA LYS A 342 66.03 39.81 17.40
C LYS A 342 64.69 40.12 16.73
N ASP A 343 64.65 39.97 15.41
CA ASP A 343 63.42 40.01 14.62
C ASP A 343 62.57 38.75 14.87
N ALA A 344 61.26 38.87 14.70
CA ALA A 344 60.33 37.74 14.70
C ALA A 344 59.63 37.58 13.34
N PRO A 345 59.79 36.44 12.64
CA PRO A 345 59.11 36.19 11.37
C PRO A 345 57.62 35.92 11.56
N GLY A 346 56.80 36.37 10.61
CA GLY A 346 55.43 35.91 10.49
C GLY A 346 55.40 34.47 9.96
N GLN A 347 54.66 33.58 10.61
CA GLN A 347 54.53 32.18 10.20
C GLN A 347 53.28 31.98 9.33
N SER A 348 53.37 31.05 8.38
CA SER A 348 52.21 30.55 7.62
C SER A 348 51.50 29.42 8.37
N ALA A 349 50.22 29.22 8.06
CA ALA A 349 49.50 28.02 8.48
C ALA A 349 50.25 26.75 8.01
N GLN A 350 50.25 25.71 8.84
CA GLN A 350 50.93 24.45 8.51
C GLN A 350 50.24 23.71 7.36
N LYS A 351 48.91 23.77 7.35
CA LYS A 351 48.05 23.28 6.27
C LYS A 351 47.29 24.49 5.69
N PRO A 352 47.80 25.11 4.60
CA PRO A 352 47.22 26.33 4.03
C PRO A 352 45.84 26.09 3.38
N SER A 353 45.50 24.84 3.10
CA SER A 353 44.19 24.39 2.64
C SER A 353 43.89 23.02 3.22
N GLY A 354 42.66 22.81 3.69
CA GLY A 354 42.17 21.47 4.02
C GLY A 354 42.16 20.53 2.81
N GLU A 355 41.82 19.27 3.07
CA GLU A 355 41.56 18.26 2.05
C GLU A 355 40.20 18.46 1.39
N ASN A 356 40.12 18.09 0.12
CA ASN A 356 38.88 18.12 -0.66
C ASN A 356 38.51 16.70 -1.09
N PRO A 357 37.78 15.93 -0.27
CA PRO A 357 37.41 14.56 -0.63
C PRO A 357 36.45 14.58 -1.83
N ALA A 358 36.79 13.82 -2.87
CA ALA A 358 35.91 13.66 -4.03
C ALA A 358 34.62 12.91 -3.63
N PRO A 359 33.43 13.35 -4.10
CA PRO A 359 32.19 12.61 -3.91
C PRO A 359 32.28 11.18 -4.46
N ARG A 360 31.70 10.21 -3.74
CA ARG A 360 31.72 8.79 -4.12
C ARG A 360 30.34 8.30 -4.54
N PHE A 361 30.30 7.62 -5.68
CA PHE A 361 29.11 6.91 -6.15
C PHE A 361 29.16 5.43 -5.73
N MET A 362 28.05 4.91 -5.20
CA MET A 362 27.90 3.48 -4.88
C MET A 362 26.61 2.95 -5.50
N ASP A 363 26.71 2.01 -6.44
CA ASP A 363 25.55 1.41 -7.12
C ASP A 363 24.85 0.38 -6.20
N GLN A 364 24.08 0.88 -5.24
CA GLN A 364 23.27 0.08 -4.31
C GLN A 364 21.81 0.54 -4.39
N ARG A 365 21.11 0.07 -5.43
CA ARG A 365 19.80 0.60 -5.85
C ARG A 365 18.72 0.51 -4.78
N ASN A 366 18.69 -0.54 -3.94
CA ASN A 366 17.62 -0.71 -2.92
C ASN A 366 18.05 -0.29 -1.52
N ARG A 367 19.21 0.34 -1.36
CA ARG A 367 19.67 0.79 -0.04
C ARG A 367 18.80 1.90 0.54
N TRP A 368 17.99 2.57 -0.28
CA TRP A 368 16.98 3.49 0.23
C TRP A 368 15.90 2.78 1.06
N LEU A 369 15.64 1.49 0.84
CA LEU A 369 14.56 0.74 1.47
C LEU A 369 14.95 0.27 2.89
N HIS A 370 14.93 1.21 3.82
CA HIS A 370 15.31 0.94 5.20
C HIS A 370 14.21 0.18 5.98
N PRO A 371 14.53 -0.77 6.87
CA PRO A 371 13.49 -1.55 7.59
C PRO A 371 12.55 -0.67 8.45
N LEU A 372 13.08 0.35 9.12
CA LEU A 372 12.28 1.31 9.90
C LEU A 372 11.34 2.16 9.03
N GLN A 373 11.76 2.50 7.80
CA GLN A 373 10.91 3.19 6.84
C GLN A 373 9.77 2.27 6.39
N LEU A 374 10.09 1.01 6.05
CA LEU A 374 9.12 0.07 5.51
C LEU A 374 7.95 -0.20 6.49
N ARG A 375 8.24 -0.21 7.79
CA ARG A 375 7.21 -0.26 8.84
C ARG A 375 6.24 0.92 8.77
N ARG A 376 6.77 2.14 8.67
CA ARG A 376 5.95 3.37 8.55
C ARG A 376 5.16 3.39 7.25
N VAL A 377 5.74 2.91 6.16
CA VAL A 377 5.07 2.72 4.88
C VAL A 377 3.88 1.77 5.01
N LEU A 378 4.05 0.62 5.66
CA LEU A 378 2.97 -0.35 5.85
C LEU A 378 1.86 0.18 6.77
N GLU A 379 2.20 0.96 7.79
CA GLU A 379 1.21 1.64 8.63
C GLU A 379 0.34 2.62 7.83
N VAL A 380 0.96 3.49 7.03
CA VAL A 380 0.24 4.39 6.12
C VAL A 380 -0.56 3.61 5.07
N ALA A 381 0.01 2.54 4.52
CA ALA A 381 -0.68 1.69 3.55
C ALA A 381 -1.97 1.08 4.13
N ARG A 382 -1.94 0.58 5.37
CA ARG A 382 -3.12 0.04 6.07
C ARG A 382 -4.18 1.13 6.27
N ASP A 383 -3.78 2.30 6.78
CA ASP A 383 -4.71 3.38 7.06
C ASP A 383 -5.32 3.97 5.75
N LEU A 384 -4.52 4.10 4.68
CA LEU A 384 -5.01 4.49 3.35
C LEU A 384 -5.96 3.45 2.74
N PHE A 385 -5.66 2.16 2.91
CA PHE A 385 -6.54 1.07 2.46
C PHE A 385 -7.88 1.15 3.19
N LEU A 386 -7.82 1.22 4.53
CA LEU A 386 -9.01 1.38 5.36
C LEU A 386 -9.82 2.61 4.93
N GLY A 387 -9.15 3.74 4.66
CA GLY A 387 -9.78 4.97 4.19
C GLY A 387 -10.35 4.94 2.76
N GLY A 388 -10.15 3.85 2.02
CA GLY A 388 -10.69 3.69 0.66
C GLY A 388 -9.83 4.29 -0.47
N ALA A 389 -8.58 4.69 -0.20
CA ALA A 389 -7.66 5.28 -1.19
C ALA A 389 -7.01 4.22 -2.11
N ARG A 390 -7.84 3.35 -2.73
CA ARG A 390 -7.41 2.10 -3.39
C ARG A 390 -6.48 2.31 -4.59
N ASP A 391 -6.83 3.22 -5.51
CA ASP A 391 -6.08 3.41 -6.76
C ASP A 391 -4.67 3.97 -6.51
N GLN A 392 -4.58 5.01 -5.68
CA GLN A 392 -3.29 5.58 -5.26
C GLN A 392 -2.44 4.53 -4.53
N LEU A 393 -3.06 3.75 -3.65
CA LEU A 393 -2.38 2.72 -2.89
C LEU A 393 -1.85 1.59 -3.78
N GLN A 394 -2.58 1.20 -4.82
CA GLN A 394 -2.14 0.15 -5.74
C GLN A 394 -0.88 0.54 -6.50
N VAL A 395 -0.82 1.77 -7.02
CA VAL A 395 0.38 2.31 -7.68
C VAL A 395 1.54 2.34 -6.70
N PHE A 396 1.32 2.91 -5.53
CA PHE A 396 2.31 3.03 -4.47
C PHE A 396 2.91 1.68 -4.04
N LEU A 397 2.08 0.68 -3.73
CA LEU A 397 2.55 -0.63 -3.27
C LEU A 397 3.24 -1.44 -4.38
N THR A 398 2.97 -1.15 -5.65
CA THR A 398 3.64 -1.84 -6.77
C THR A 398 5.12 -1.50 -6.82
N ASP A 399 5.52 -0.26 -6.56
CA ASP A 399 6.92 0.15 -6.45
C ASP A 399 7.65 -0.63 -5.33
N TYR A 400 7.01 -0.76 -4.18
CA TYR A 400 7.54 -1.49 -3.03
C TYR A 400 7.65 -3.00 -3.30
N ALA A 401 6.65 -3.59 -3.95
CA ALA A 401 6.68 -5.00 -4.32
C ALA A 401 7.85 -5.32 -5.28
N ALA A 402 8.15 -4.42 -6.22
CA ALA A 402 9.28 -4.56 -7.12
C ALA A 402 10.62 -4.50 -6.36
N ALA A 403 10.79 -3.52 -5.46
CA ALA A 403 12.01 -3.37 -4.66
C ALA A 403 12.23 -4.56 -3.70
N LEU A 404 11.17 -5.06 -3.06
CA LEU A 404 11.21 -6.18 -2.12
C LEU A 404 11.40 -7.55 -2.79
N ALA A 405 11.27 -7.63 -4.12
CA ALA A 405 11.56 -8.84 -4.88
C ALA A 405 13.07 -9.08 -5.08
N GLU A 406 13.90 -8.05 -4.89
CA GLU A 406 15.36 -8.15 -4.92
C GLU A 406 15.93 -8.52 -3.53
N ASP A 407 17.20 -8.91 -3.50
CA ASP A 407 17.89 -9.25 -2.25
C ASP A 407 18.08 -8.00 -1.36
N ALA A 408 17.97 -8.20 -0.05
CA ALA A 408 18.24 -7.15 0.92
C ALA A 408 19.69 -6.64 0.81
N PRO A 409 19.95 -5.33 0.99
CA PRO A 409 21.31 -4.79 0.97
C PRO A 409 22.24 -5.47 1.97
N ASN A 410 23.46 -5.80 1.55
CA ASN A 410 24.49 -6.36 2.43
C ASN A 410 25.18 -5.26 3.25
N ASP A 411 24.56 -4.85 4.36
CA ASP A 411 25.02 -3.75 5.22
C ASP A 411 24.55 -3.93 6.69
N PRO A 412 25.28 -3.42 7.72
CA PRO A 412 24.88 -3.57 9.12
C PRO A 412 23.47 -3.07 9.45
N ALA A 413 22.94 -2.07 8.73
CA ALA A 413 21.57 -1.60 8.93
C ALA A 413 20.50 -2.63 8.49
N TRP A 414 20.89 -3.69 7.78
CA TRP A 414 20.06 -4.84 7.39
C TRP A 414 20.66 -6.14 7.95
N ASN A 415 21.09 -6.13 9.22
CA ASN A 415 21.56 -7.34 9.92
C ASN A 415 20.49 -8.45 9.94
N HIS A 416 20.81 -9.62 10.52
CA HIS A 416 19.89 -10.76 10.54
C HIS A 416 18.50 -10.43 11.14
N ALA A 417 18.41 -9.54 12.15
CA ALA A 417 17.16 -9.00 12.74
C ALA A 417 16.21 -8.43 11.68
N PHE A 418 16.79 -7.77 10.69
CA PHE A 418 16.08 -7.02 9.68
C PHE A 418 15.81 -7.81 8.38
N GLY A 419 16.55 -8.89 8.12
CA GLY A 419 16.23 -9.81 7.02
C GLY A 419 14.84 -10.42 7.16
N SER A 420 14.47 -10.81 8.38
CA SER A 420 13.13 -11.33 8.73
C SER A 420 12.02 -10.29 8.50
N HIS A 421 12.32 -9.01 8.73
CA HIS A 421 11.42 -7.89 8.40
C HIS A 421 11.26 -7.64 6.91
N TRP A 422 12.34 -7.78 6.13
CA TRP A 422 12.28 -7.66 4.67
C TRP A 422 11.27 -8.63 4.07
N THR A 423 11.38 -9.90 4.45
CA THR A 423 10.54 -10.98 3.92
C THR A 423 9.08 -10.85 4.35
N SER A 424 8.83 -10.53 5.63
CA SER A 424 7.46 -10.34 6.15
C SER A 424 6.78 -9.14 5.52
N SER A 425 7.49 -8.02 5.38
CA SER A 425 6.97 -6.82 4.72
C SER A 425 6.66 -7.07 3.24
N GLY A 426 7.52 -7.79 2.52
CA GLY A 426 7.25 -8.18 1.12
C GLY A 426 6.01 -9.05 0.97
N THR A 427 5.73 -9.89 1.97
CA THR A 427 4.53 -10.73 2.00
C THR A 427 3.28 -9.90 2.28
N GLU A 428 3.33 -8.96 3.23
CA GLU A 428 2.21 -8.07 3.52
C GLU A 428 1.88 -7.14 2.34
N VAL A 429 2.89 -6.57 1.67
CA VAL A 429 2.70 -5.78 0.44
C VAL A 429 1.99 -6.62 -0.63
N ALA A 430 2.40 -7.89 -0.80
CA ALA A 430 1.77 -8.80 -1.76
C ALA A 430 0.30 -9.08 -1.42
N VAL A 431 -0.05 -9.25 -0.14
CA VAL A 431 -1.43 -9.42 0.35
C VAL A 431 -2.27 -8.19 0.06
N LEU A 432 -1.79 -7.00 0.43
CA LEU A 432 -2.54 -5.75 0.19
C LEU A 432 -2.75 -5.53 -1.31
N LEU A 433 -1.73 -5.75 -2.15
CA LEU A 433 -1.88 -5.70 -3.60
C LEU A 433 -2.88 -6.73 -4.13
N GLN A 434 -2.92 -7.93 -3.57
CA GLN A 434 -3.90 -8.95 -3.95
C GLN A 434 -5.32 -8.52 -3.60
N HIS A 435 -5.55 -7.93 -2.42
CA HIS A 435 -6.85 -7.39 -2.05
C HIS A 435 -7.29 -6.26 -2.98
N LEU A 436 -6.37 -5.35 -3.34
CA LEU A 436 -6.63 -4.27 -4.29
C LEU A 436 -7.04 -4.82 -5.67
N ARG A 437 -6.21 -5.71 -6.23
CA ARG A 437 -6.41 -6.32 -7.56
C ARG A 437 -7.65 -7.20 -7.67
N THR A 438 -8.11 -7.78 -6.57
CA THR A 438 -9.30 -8.66 -6.54
C THR A 438 -10.55 -7.98 -5.98
N ASN A 439 -10.52 -6.65 -5.86
CA ASN A 439 -11.60 -5.81 -5.34
C ASN A 439 -12.13 -6.26 -3.95
N ARG A 440 -11.23 -6.75 -3.10
CA ARG A 440 -11.53 -7.10 -1.70
C ARG A 440 -11.23 -5.92 -0.79
N ASP A 441 -11.94 -5.84 0.32
CA ASP A 441 -11.65 -4.85 1.36
C ASP A 441 -10.33 -5.16 2.09
N PHE A 442 -9.99 -4.31 3.05
CA PHE A 442 -8.74 -4.41 3.81
C PHE A 442 -8.56 -5.79 4.46
N PHE A 443 -9.65 -6.36 4.98
CA PHE A 443 -9.67 -7.67 5.66
C PHE A 443 -9.86 -8.84 4.70
N GLY A 444 -9.76 -8.62 3.39
CA GLY A 444 -9.86 -9.67 2.37
C GLY A 444 -11.29 -10.12 2.09
N ASN A 445 -12.30 -9.40 2.57
CA ASN A 445 -13.70 -9.73 2.34
C ASN A 445 -14.21 -9.14 1.01
N PRO A 446 -15.18 -9.81 0.36
CA PRO A 446 -15.78 -9.30 -0.87
C PRO A 446 -16.70 -8.11 -0.63
N ALA A 447 -16.98 -7.33 -1.68
CA ALA A 447 -17.95 -6.26 -1.62
C ALA A 447 -19.34 -6.76 -1.18
N GLY A 448 -19.99 -6.03 -0.27
CA GLY A 448 -21.28 -6.42 0.31
C GLY A 448 -21.17 -7.51 1.39
N PHE A 449 -19.97 -7.81 1.90
CA PHE A 449 -19.76 -8.79 2.96
C PHE A 449 -20.73 -8.61 4.13
N THR A 450 -21.39 -9.70 4.47
CA THR A 450 -22.30 -9.82 5.61
C THR A 450 -21.70 -10.85 6.57
N PRO A 451 -21.32 -10.44 7.80
CA PRO A 451 -20.73 -11.33 8.77
C PRO A 451 -21.71 -12.42 9.17
N PHE A 452 -21.18 -13.61 9.49
CA PHE A 452 -21.98 -14.74 9.96
C PHE A 452 -22.69 -14.44 11.29
N LEU A 453 -22.03 -13.70 12.17
CA LEU A 453 -22.58 -13.31 13.47
C LEU A 453 -23.53 -12.12 13.32
N SER A 454 -24.60 -12.15 14.12
CA SER A 454 -25.52 -11.02 14.26
C SER A 454 -24.82 -9.79 14.85
N LEU A 455 -25.42 -8.60 14.70
CA LEU A 455 -24.91 -7.37 15.29
C LEU A 455 -24.64 -7.52 16.79
N ARG A 456 -25.54 -8.20 17.52
CA ARG A 456 -25.36 -8.50 18.96
C ARG A 456 -24.17 -9.41 19.22
N GLY A 457 -23.95 -10.43 18.39
CA GLY A 457 -22.79 -11.31 18.49
C GLY A 457 -21.48 -10.57 18.20
N SER A 458 -21.46 -9.71 17.18
CA SER A 458 -20.30 -8.87 16.85
C SER A 458 -19.99 -7.85 17.96
N ILE A 459 -21.01 -7.26 18.60
CA ILE A 459 -20.84 -6.39 19.78
C ILE A 459 -20.17 -7.16 20.92
N GLN A 460 -20.62 -8.38 21.22
CA GLN A 460 -20.04 -9.18 22.30
C GLN A 460 -18.57 -9.53 22.02
N LEU A 461 -18.22 -9.87 20.77
CA LEU A 461 -16.82 -10.09 20.39
C LEU A 461 -15.97 -8.83 20.51
N TYR A 462 -16.52 -7.67 20.14
CA TYR A 462 -15.85 -6.38 20.30
C TYR A 462 -15.57 -6.08 21.78
N GLU A 463 -16.57 -6.26 22.65
CA GLU A 463 -16.43 -6.08 24.10
C GLU A 463 -15.40 -7.04 24.71
N GLN A 464 -15.38 -8.31 24.28
CA GLN A 464 -14.39 -9.30 24.76
C GLN A 464 -12.96 -9.01 24.29
N ALA A 465 -12.80 -8.51 23.08
CA ALA A 465 -11.49 -8.13 22.54
C ALA A 465 -10.94 -6.84 23.17
N LEU A 466 -11.84 -5.99 23.67
CA LEU A 466 -11.51 -4.68 24.21
C LEU A 466 -10.48 -4.76 25.33
N ASP A 467 -10.77 -5.51 26.39
CA ASP A 467 -9.93 -5.52 27.59
C ASP A 467 -8.46 -5.84 27.26
N ARG A 468 -8.20 -6.93 26.52
CA ARG A 468 -6.83 -7.34 26.17
C ARG A 468 -6.11 -6.30 25.30
N ALA A 469 -6.81 -5.73 24.32
CA ALA A 469 -6.20 -4.76 23.41
C ALA A 469 -5.89 -3.43 24.10
N LEU A 470 -6.74 -2.96 25.03
CA LEU A 470 -6.48 -1.76 25.83
C LEU A 470 -5.25 -1.91 26.70
N HIS A 471 -5.13 -3.05 27.39
CA HIS A 471 -3.98 -3.35 28.22
C HIS A 471 -2.68 -3.29 27.41
N MET A 472 -2.69 -3.86 26.20
CA MET A 472 -1.54 -3.82 25.30
C MET A 472 -1.21 -2.40 24.82
N LEU A 473 -2.20 -1.63 24.36
CA LEU A 473 -1.98 -0.26 23.88
C LEU A 473 -1.44 0.67 24.98
N LEU A 474 -1.97 0.55 26.21
CA LEU A 474 -1.46 1.26 27.39
C LEU A 474 -0.03 0.86 27.71
N LEU A 475 0.26 -0.45 27.71
CA LEU A 475 1.60 -0.97 27.98
C LEU A 475 2.62 -0.44 26.96
N VAL A 476 2.30 -0.47 25.66
CA VAL A 476 3.17 0.08 24.61
C VAL A 476 3.47 1.54 24.87
N ARG A 477 2.43 2.36 25.10
CA ARG A 477 2.61 3.79 25.30
C ARG A 477 3.37 4.12 26.58
N TRP A 478 3.20 3.32 27.62
CA TRP A 478 3.96 3.45 28.86
C TRP A 478 5.45 3.11 28.65
N VAL A 479 5.74 2.02 27.92
CA VAL A 479 7.12 1.66 27.53
C VAL A 479 7.79 2.82 26.77
N GLU A 480 7.04 3.53 25.91
CA GLU A 480 7.55 4.70 25.19
C GLU A 480 7.85 5.91 26.10
N GLN A 481 7.07 6.11 27.16
CA GLN A 481 7.19 7.30 28.03
C GLN A 481 8.15 7.10 29.22
N THR A 482 8.38 5.87 29.66
CA THR A 482 9.11 5.59 30.91
C THR A 482 10.58 5.29 30.62
N LYS A 483 11.40 6.34 30.60
CA LYS A 483 12.85 6.22 30.30
C LYS A 483 13.71 5.65 31.44
N ASP A 484 13.24 5.59 32.70
CA ASP A 484 14.13 5.35 33.87
C ASP A 484 13.53 4.46 35.01
N GLY A 485 12.80 3.37 34.75
CA GLY A 485 12.19 2.56 35.86
C GLY A 485 12.08 1.04 35.64
N LEU A 486 13.15 0.29 35.90
CA LEU A 486 13.30 -1.11 35.47
C LEU A 486 12.72 -2.21 36.37
N GLN A 487 12.57 -1.99 37.67
CA GLN A 487 12.15 -3.09 38.56
C GLN A 487 10.68 -3.51 38.34
N SER A 488 9.80 -2.58 37.99
CA SER A 488 8.40 -2.88 37.60
C SER A 488 8.27 -3.33 36.14
N GLN A 489 9.22 -3.00 35.25
CA GLN A 489 9.24 -3.42 33.84
C GLN A 489 9.51 -4.92 33.68
N ASN A 490 10.38 -5.51 34.51
CA ASN A 490 10.79 -6.92 34.35
C ASN A 490 9.66 -7.94 34.55
N ALA A 491 8.76 -7.74 35.52
CA ALA A 491 7.63 -8.65 35.76
C ALA A 491 6.60 -8.59 34.63
N VAL A 492 6.30 -7.38 34.16
CA VAL A 492 5.35 -7.13 33.06
C VAL A 492 5.91 -7.59 31.71
N LEU A 493 7.20 -7.38 31.46
CA LEU A 493 7.90 -7.92 30.29
C LEU A 493 7.92 -9.45 30.33
N ALA A 494 8.07 -10.08 31.51
CA ALA A 494 8.03 -11.54 31.62
C ALA A 494 6.64 -12.11 31.31
N GLU A 495 5.57 -11.49 31.80
CA GLU A 495 4.20 -11.88 31.48
C GLU A 495 3.88 -11.66 29.99
N THR A 496 4.25 -10.50 29.46
CA THR A 496 4.08 -10.15 28.03
C THR A 496 4.83 -11.14 27.13
N LEU A 497 6.07 -11.48 27.50
CA LEU A 497 6.86 -12.49 26.81
C LEU A 497 6.20 -13.87 26.85
N GLY A 498 5.58 -14.25 27.96
CA GLY A 498 4.78 -15.48 28.08
C GLY A 498 3.65 -15.51 27.05
N GLN A 499 2.87 -14.42 26.97
CA GLN A 499 1.77 -14.28 26.01
C GLN A 499 2.25 -14.30 24.55
N VAL A 500 3.37 -13.63 24.25
CA VAL A 500 4.00 -13.64 22.92
C VAL A 500 4.44 -15.05 22.55
N ASN A 501 5.05 -15.78 23.49
CA ASN A 501 5.50 -17.15 23.25
C ASN A 501 4.34 -18.12 23.01
N ASP A 502 3.25 -18.01 23.75
CA ASP A 502 2.07 -18.85 23.52
C ASP A 502 1.41 -18.54 22.18
N ARG A 503 1.39 -17.27 21.77
CA ARG A 503 0.93 -16.89 20.43
C ARG A 503 1.82 -17.45 19.34
N ILE A 504 3.14 -17.42 19.49
CA ILE A 504 4.09 -18.04 18.55
C ILE A 504 3.77 -19.53 18.36
N LYS A 505 3.49 -20.27 19.45
CA LYS A 505 3.11 -21.69 19.36
C LYS A 505 1.81 -21.88 18.57
N GLN A 506 0.79 -21.09 18.88
CA GLN A 506 -0.51 -21.17 18.23
C GLN A 506 -0.38 -20.85 16.72
N THR A 507 0.25 -19.74 16.37
CA THR A 507 0.43 -19.33 14.96
C THR A 507 1.27 -20.35 14.20
N ALA A 508 2.30 -20.94 14.82
CA ALA A 508 3.08 -22.00 14.18
C ALA A 508 2.24 -23.26 13.90
N ALA A 509 1.30 -23.62 14.79
CA ALA A 509 0.37 -24.72 14.56
C ALA A 509 -0.60 -24.42 13.40
N GLU A 510 -1.19 -23.22 13.40
CA GLU A 510 -2.13 -22.75 12.35
C GLU A 510 -1.45 -22.71 10.96
N VAL A 511 -0.19 -22.29 10.89
CA VAL A 511 0.60 -22.30 9.64
C VAL A 511 0.82 -23.73 9.14
N VAL A 512 1.23 -24.65 10.02
CA VAL A 512 1.47 -26.06 9.63
C VAL A 512 0.19 -26.75 9.16
N GLU A 513 -0.95 -26.44 9.77
CA GLU A 513 -2.27 -26.91 9.33
C GLU A 513 -2.61 -26.35 7.94
N THR A 514 -2.48 -25.04 7.75
CA THR A 514 -2.77 -24.38 6.46
C THR A 514 -1.85 -24.88 5.33
N GLU A 515 -0.58 -25.13 5.60
CA GLU A 515 0.34 -25.72 4.62
C GLU A 515 -0.07 -27.14 4.23
N THR A 516 -0.73 -27.88 5.11
CA THR A 516 -1.30 -29.20 4.79
C THR A 516 -2.46 -29.06 3.82
N GLU A 517 -3.34 -28.06 4.02
CA GLU A 517 -4.41 -27.70 3.07
C GLU A 517 -3.83 -27.30 1.69
N ILE A 518 -2.69 -26.58 1.66
CA ILE A 518 -2.01 -26.21 0.40
C ILE A 518 -1.56 -27.44 -0.39
N SER A 519 -1.06 -28.50 0.27
CA SER A 519 -0.69 -29.75 -0.42
C SER A 519 -1.90 -30.38 -1.12
N GLU A 520 -3.08 -30.37 -0.49
CA GLU A 520 -4.33 -30.86 -1.10
C GLU A 520 -4.79 -29.98 -2.27
N ILE A 521 -4.71 -28.66 -2.12
CA ILE A 521 -5.03 -27.70 -3.19
C ILE A 521 -4.09 -27.87 -4.39
N ARG A 522 -2.81 -28.18 -4.16
CA ARG A 522 -1.83 -28.43 -5.22
C ARG A 522 -2.18 -29.66 -6.05
N ALA A 523 -2.71 -30.73 -5.43
CA ALA A 523 -3.23 -31.88 -6.16
C ALA A 523 -4.43 -31.50 -7.02
N GLN A 524 -5.39 -30.74 -6.47
CA GLN A 524 -6.56 -30.23 -7.21
C GLN A 524 -6.16 -29.34 -8.41
N LEU A 525 -5.09 -28.55 -8.28
CA LEU A 525 -4.56 -27.74 -9.39
C LEU A 525 -3.95 -28.59 -10.51
N ALA A 526 -3.26 -29.69 -10.16
CA ALA A 526 -2.74 -30.63 -11.16
C ALA A 526 -3.88 -31.33 -11.91
N ASP A 527 -4.91 -31.78 -11.18
CA ASP A 527 -6.09 -32.42 -11.77
C ASP A 527 -6.84 -31.47 -12.72
N LEU A 528 -7.07 -30.22 -12.29
CA LEU A 528 -7.71 -29.20 -13.13
C LEU A 528 -6.92 -28.88 -14.39
N ARG A 529 -5.58 -28.89 -14.32
CA ARG A 529 -4.72 -28.68 -15.49
C ARG A 529 -4.89 -29.81 -16.50
N ILE A 530 -4.86 -31.06 -16.04
CA ILE A 530 -5.07 -32.24 -16.90
C ILE A 530 -6.46 -32.21 -17.54
N GLU A 531 -7.49 -31.82 -16.78
CA GLU A 531 -8.86 -31.70 -17.29
C GLU A 531 -9.00 -30.60 -18.35
N LEU A 532 -8.33 -29.45 -18.18
CA LEU A 532 -8.27 -28.39 -19.18
C LEU A 532 -7.51 -28.78 -20.45
N GLU A 533 -6.43 -29.56 -20.32
CA GLU A 533 -5.69 -30.17 -21.44
C GLU A 533 -6.61 -31.11 -22.23
N LYS A 534 -7.27 -32.03 -21.53
CA LYS A 534 -8.24 -32.95 -22.15
C LYS A 534 -9.40 -32.21 -22.82
N LYS A 535 -9.95 -31.17 -22.19
CA LYS A 535 -11.03 -30.36 -22.79
C LYS A 535 -10.57 -29.59 -24.02
N GLY A 536 -9.31 -29.16 -24.08
CA GLY A 536 -8.72 -28.60 -25.29
C GLY A 536 -8.69 -29.60 -26.45
N GLU A 537 -8.30 -30.84 -26.18
CA GLU A 537 -8.33 -31.92 -27.18
C GLU A 537 -9.75 -32.24 -27.65
N GLU A 538 -10.71 -32.36 -26.71
CA GLU A 538 -12.13 -32.60 -27.00
C GLU A 538 -12.73 -31.47 -27.86
N LEU A 539 -12.37 -30.21 -27.61
CA LEU A 539 -12.77 -29.06 -28.43
C LEU A 539 -12.26 -29.14 -29.87
N VAL A 540 -11.03 -29.60 -30.08
CA VAL A 540 -10.45 -29.79 -31.43
C VAL A 540 -11.17 -30.92 -32.17
N VAL A 541 -11.48 -32.03 -31.48
CA VAL A 541 -12.24 -33.14 -32.05
C VAL A 541 -13.63 -32.66 -32.46
N LEU A 542 -14.36 -32.01 -31.55
CA LEU A 542 -15.71 -31.49 -31.82
C LEU A 542 -15.70 -30.45 -32.96
N GLN A 543 -14.68 -29.58 -33.01
CA GLN A 543 -14.50 -28.64 -34.11
C GLN A 543 -14.38 -29.36 -35.45
N ASN A 544 -13.56 -30.42 -35.54
CA ASN A 544 -13.35 -31.18 -36.76
C ASN A 544 -14.59 -31.94 -37.20
N GLU A 545 -15.33 -32.52 -36.25
CA GLU A 545 -16.61 -33.20 -36.50
C GLU A 545 -17.64 -32.24 -37.10
N LEU A 546 -17.91 -31.12 -36.42
CA LEU A 546 -18.88 -30.12 -36.90
C LEU A 546 -18.45 -29.49 -38.24
N LEU A 547 -17.15 -29.27 -38.48
CA LEU A 547 -16.65 -28.78 -39.76
C LEU A 547 -16.80 -29.80 -40.90
N ASN A 548 -16.74 -31.09 -40.60
CA ASN A 548 -16.98 -32.16 -41.55
C ASN A 548 -18.48 -32.30 -41.88
N GLU A 549 -19.36 -32.08 -40.91
CA GLU A 549 -20.81 -32.06 -41.11
C GLU A 549 -21.26 -30.82 -41.91
N ALA A 550 -20.61 -29.66 -41.71
CA ALA A 550 -20.90 -28.43 -42.44
C ALA A 550 -20.26 -28.33 -43.85
N ARG A 551 -19.93 -29.47 -44.48
CA ARG A 551 -19.30 -29.51 -45.82
C ARG A 551 -20.19 -28.81 -46.86
N GLY A 552 -19.69 -27.71 -47.42
CA GLY A 552 -20.35 -26.93 -48.47
C GLY A 552 -20.95 -25.59 -48.02
N GLU A 553 -21.06 -25.33 -46.72
CA GLU A 553 -21.66 -24.10 -46.18
C GLU A 553 -20.61 -23.19 -45.52
N THR A 554 -20.04 -22.27 -46.28
CA THR A 554 -18.95 -21.37 -45.84
C THR A 554 -19.31 -20.56 -44.58
N GLN A 555 -20.57 -20.12 -44.46
CA GLN A 555 -21.04 -19.38 -43.28
C GLN A 555 -21.10 -20.24 -42.01
N LYS A 556 -21.63 -21.48 -42.08
CA LYS A 556 -21.65 -22.40 -40.93
C LYS A 556 -20.23 -22.76 -40.49
N ARG A 557 -19.31 -23.00 -41.42
CA ARG A 557 -17.90 -23.30 -41.11
C ARG A 557 -17.21 -22.15 -40.38
N ALA A 558 -17.45 -20.91 -40.80
CA ALA A 558 -16.93 -19.73 -40.11
C ALA A 558 -17.51 -19.59 -38.69
N PHE A 559 -18.80 -19.89 -38.54
CA PHE A 559 -19.49 -19.83 -37.25
C PHE A 559 -19.01 -20.89 -36.26
N ILE A 560 -18.81 -22.13 -36.71
CA ILE A 560 -18.22 -23.21 -35.90
C ILE A 560 -16.82 -22.85 -35.44
N ARG A 561 -15.97 -22.34 -36.34
CA ARG A 561 -14.60 -21.90 -35.98
C ARG A 561 -14.62 -20.80 -34.92
N PHE A 562 -15.50 -19.82 -35.08
CA PHE A 562 -15.69 -18.73 -34.11
C PHE A 562 -16.17 -19.26 -32.75
N GLY A 563 -17.24 -20.07 -32.73
CA GLY A 563 -17.79 -20.65 -31.50
C GLY A 563 -16.75 -21.47 -30.71
N MET A 564 -15.92 -22.26 -31.41
CA MET A 564 -14.86 -23.04 -30.76
C MET A 564 -13.73 -22.16 -30.21
N LYS A 565 -13.34 -21.08 -30.91
CA LYS A 565 -12.36 -20.11 -30.38
C LYS A 565 -12.92 -19.36 -29.16
N THR A 566 -14.20 -18.97 -29.18
CA THR A 566 -14.87 -18.35 -28.03
C THR A 566 -14.94 -19.31 -26.84
N ALA A 567 -15.30 -20.58 -27.05
CA ALA A 567 -15.26 -21.61 -26.01
C ALA A 567 -13.85 -21.78 -25.41
N GLY A 568 -12.82 -21.80 -26.26
CA GLY A 568 -11.42 -21.82 -25.82
C GLY A 568 -11.05 -20.60 -24.97
N ALA A 569 -11.44 -19.40 -25.39
CA ALA A 569 -11.22 -18.17 -24.63
C ALA A 569 -11.95 -18.18 -23.27
N LEU A 570 -13.19 -18.68 -23.23
CA LEU A 570 -13.98 -18.79 -21.99
C LEU A 570 -13.40 -19.81 -21.00
N LEU A 571 -12.68 -20.82 -21.48
CA LEU A 571 -11.92 -21.75 -20.63
C LEU A 571 -10.67 -21.11 -20.02
N GLN A 572 -10.14 -20.03 -20.60
CA GLN A 572 -8.95 -19.33 -20.09
C GLN A 572 -9.27 -18.29 -19.01
N VAL A 573 -10.47 -17.70 -19.00
CA VAL A 573 -10.83 -16.60 -18.07
C VAL A 573 -11.27 -17.08 -16.68
N ILE A 574 -11.10 -16.26 -15.65
CA ILE A 574 -11.53 -16.56 -14.27
C ILE A 574 -12.74 -15.67 -13.96
N PRO A 575 -13.97 -16.21 -13.92
CA PRO A 575 -15.15 -15.40 -13.63
C PRO A 575 -15.12 -14.84 -12.22
N VAL A 576 -15.46 -13.56 -12.06
CA VAL A 576 -15.61 -12.89 -10.76
C VAL A 576 -16.99 -12.24 -10.61
N GLY A 577 -17.71 -12.59 -9.54
CA GLY A 577 -19.10 -12.20 -9.33
C GLY A 577 -19.34 -10.78 -8.79
N GLN A 578 -18.29 -9.97 -8.62
CA GLN A 578 -18.44 -8.60 -8.14
C GLN A 578 -18.66 -7.62 -9.31
N PRO A 579 -19.66 -6.71 -9.24
CA PRO A 579 -19.74 -5.54 -10.08
C PRO A 579 -18.44 -4.77 -10.00
N VAL A 580 -17.91 -4.46 -11.18
CA VAL A 580 -16.60 -3.91 -11.38
C VAL A 580 -16.61 -2.42 -11.03
N LEU A 581 -15.98 -2.07 -9.91
CA LEU A 581 -15.52 -0.71 -9.64
C LEU A 581 -14.05 -0.65 -10.09
N GLY A 582 -13.79 -0.22 -11.32
CA GLY A 582 -12.42 -0.03 -11.87
C GLY A 582 -12.05 -0.96 -13.03
N THR A 583 -10.91 -0.76 -13.67
CA THR A 583 -10.48 -1.44 -14.91
C THR A 583 -10.15 -2.94 -14.71
N VAL A 584 -11.14 -3.80 -14.50
CA VAL A 584 -10.99 -5.27 -14.64
C VAL A 584 -11.00 -5.60 -16.14
N GLY A 585 -10.21 -6.59 -16.57
CA GLY A 585 -10.12 -6.97 -17.98
C GLY A 585 -11.49 -7.34 -18.56
N SER A 586 -11.84 -6.77 -19.72
CA SER A 586 -13.04 -7.17 -20.45
C SER A 586 -12.80 -8.49 -21.18
N LEU A 587 -13.85 -9.30 -21.34
CA LEU A 587 -13.80 -10.48 -22.19
C LEU A 587 -13.38 -10.11 -23.63
N ALA A 588 -13.74 -8.90 -24.08
CA ALA A 588 -13.33 -8.33 -25.36
C ALA A 588 -11.80 -8.24 -25.52
N ASN A 589 -11.07 -7.81 -24.50
CA ASN A 589 -9.60 -7.73 -24.55
C ASN A 589 -8.96 -9.13 -24.59
N VAL A 590 -9.53 -10.07 -23.84
CA VAL A 590 -9.04 -11.47 -23.83
C VAL A 590 -9.30 -12.16 -25.16
N THR A 591 -10.47 -11.93 -25.75
CA THR A 591 -10.88 -12.50 -27.05
C THR A 591 -10.17 -11.83 -28.22
N ALA A 592 -9.91 -10.52 -28.21
CA ALA A 592 -9.16 -9.84 -29.27
C ALA A 592 -7.74 -10.41 -29.44
N ASP A 593 -7.05 -10.67 -28.32
CA ASP A 593 -5.72 -11.33 -28.31
C ASP A 593 -5.74 -12.77 -28.85
N LEU A 594 -6.85 -13.50 -28.64
CA LEU A 594 -6.98 -14.93 -28.98
C LEU A 594 -7.56 -15.16 -30.39
N VAL A 595 -8.41 -14.25 -30.86
CA VAL A 595 -9.11 -14.34 -32.15
C VAL A 595 -8.34 -13.64 -33.27
N GLY A 596 -7.41 -12.73 -32.96
CA GLY A 596 -6.55 -12.06 -33.94
C GLY A 596 -5.51 -12.95 -34.66
N GLY A 597 -5.39 -14.23 -34.27
CA GLY A 597 -4.53 -15.22 -34.94
C GLY A 597 -5.22 -15.97 -36.09
N ASP A 598 -4.41 -16.65 -36.91
CA ASP A 598 -4.80 -17.40 -38.12
C ASP A 598 -6.15 -18.13 -37.97
N ALA A 599 -7.05 -17.96 -38.94
CA ALA A 599 -8.42 -18.47 -38.86
C ALA A 599 -8.49 -20.02 -38.87
N GLU A 600 -7.36 -20.68 -39.13
CA GLU A 600 -7.22 -22.13 -39.18
C GLU A 600 -6.61 -22.75 -37.92
N SER A 601 -6.16 -21.96 -36.94
CA SER A 601 -5.56 -22.49 -35.71
C SER A 601 -6.58 -23.14 -34.78
N ALA A 602 -6.17 -24.20 -34.08
CA ALA A 602 -6.95 -24.86 -33.03
C ALA A 602 -7.33 -23.88 -31.90
N PRO A 603 -8.45 -24.11 -31.18
CA PRO A 603 -8.80 -23.37 -29.98
C PRO A 603 -7.72 -23.52 -28.90
N ASP A 604 -7.18 -22.41 -28.42
CA ASP A 604 -6.26 -22.41 -27.29
C ASP A 604 -7.07 -22.38 -25.98
N THR A 605 -6.79 -23.30 -25.07
CA THR A 605 -7.44 -23.42 -23.75
C THR A 605 -6.48 -23.21 -22.59
N LEU A 606 -5.17 -23.07 -22.85
CA LEU A 606 -4.13 -23.21 -21.82
C LEU A 606 -3.02 -22.17 -21.86
N SER A 607 -2.77 -21.46 -22.96
CA SER A 607 -1.55 -20.62 -23.03
C SER A 607 -1.47 -19.54 -21.95
N LYS A 608 -2.59 -18.88 -21.62
CA LYS A 608 -2.65 -17.86 -20.57
C LYS A 608 -2.94 -18.47 -19.19
N ILE A 609 -3.96 -19.33 -19.06
CA ILE A 609 -4.35 -19.93 -17.77
C ILE A 609 -3.33 -20.96 -17.27
N GLY A 610 -2.61 -21.64 -18.17
CA GLY A 610 -1.51 -22.54 -17.84
C GLY A 610 -0.37 -21.80 -17.12
N LYS A 611 -0.04 -20.57 -17.54
CA LYS A 611 0.93 -19.71 -16.81
C LYS A 611 0.43 -19.35 -15.41
N VAL A 612 -0.88 -19.18 -15.21
CA VAL A 612 -1.46 -18.97 -13.88
C VAL A 612 -1.29 -20.22 -13.03
N PHE A 613 -1.57 -21.41 -13.57
CA PHE A 613 -1.36 -22.67 -12.84
C PHE A 613 0.10 -22.95 -12.54
N GLU A 614 1.04 -22.62 -13.44
CA GLU A 614 2.47 -22.74 -13.16
C GLU A 614 2.90 -21.85 -11.99
N LYS A 615 2.45 -20.59 -11.97
CA LYS A 615 2.71 -19.67 -10.85
C LYS A 615 2.01 -20.11 -9.57
N ALA A 616 0.79 -20.63 -9.66
CA ALA A 616 0.04 -21.20 -8.54
C ALA A 616 0.79 -22.39 -7.93
N HIS A 617 1.26 -23.30 -8.78
CA HIS A 617 2.02 -24.47 -8.38
C HIS A 617 3.37 -24.08 -7.76
N ALA A 618 4.07 -23.11 -8.34
CA ALA A 618 5.32 -22.58 -7.78
C ALA A 618 5.10 -21.94 -6.40
N ALA A 619 4.03 -21.16 -6.23
CA ALA A 619 3.69 -20.55 -4.95
C ALA A 619 3.30 -21.61 -3.89
N ALA A 620 2.49 -22.61 -4.27
CA ALA A 620 2.14 -23.73 -3.40
C ALA A 620 3.37 -24.55 -2.98
N GLN A 621 4.24 -24.89 -3.94
CA GLN A 621 5.49 -25.61 -3.68
C GLN A 621 6.42 -24.82 -2.77
N LYS A 622 6.46 -23.49 -2.92
CA LYS A 622 7.26 -22.61 -2.07
C LYS A 622 6.79 -22.64 -0.62
N ALA A 623 5.47 -22.59 -0.39
CA ALA A 623 4.86 -22.73 0.93
C ALA A 623 5.03 -24.14 1.53
N GLU A 624 5.03 -25.18 0.71
CA GLU A 624 5.23 -26.55 1.19
C GLU A 624 6.69 -26.81 1.59
N GLY A 625 7.66 -26.28 0.84
CA GLY A 625 9.10 -26.41 1.14
C GLY A 625 9.52 -25.76 2.47
N THR A 626 8.66 -24.95 3.06
CA THR A 626 8.91 -24.19 4.28
C THR A 626 8.25 -24.83 5.51
N ARG A 627 7.26 -25.72 5.29
CA ARG A 627 6.59 -26.52 6.33
C ARG A 627 7.51 -27.26 7.27
N MET A 628 8.50 -27.97 6.74
CA MET A 628 9.45 -28.74 7.57
C MET A 628 10.29 -27.83 8.47
N LYS A 629 10.62 -26.61 8.02
CA LYS A 629 11.37 -25.64 8.80
C LYS A 629 10.53 -25.09 9.96
N VAL A 630 9.26 -24.82 9.70
CA VAL A 630 8.32 -24.26 10.69
C VAL A 630 7.87 -25.30 11.70
N LYS A 631 7.65 -26.53 11.24
CA LYS A 631 7.48 -27.69 12.11
C LYS A 631 8.70 -27.89 13.03
N THR A 632 9.91 -27.85 12.46
CA THR A 632 11.15 -27.95 13.25
C THR A 632 11.29 -26.79 14.25
N PHE A 633 10.91 -25.58 13.85
CA PHE A 633 10.88 -24.41 14.74
C PHE A 633 9.91 -24.64 15.89
N ARG A 634 8.66 -25.03 15.59
CA ARG A 634 7.61 -25.32 16.57
C ARG A 634 8.06 -26.39 17.57
N ASP A 635 8.53 -27.53 17.07
CA ASP A 635 8.89 -28.68 17.91
C ASP A 635 10.05 -28.32 18.86
N LYS A 636 11.05 -27.56 18.37
CA LYS A 636 12.15 -27.04 19.20
C LYS A 636 11.72 -25.92 20.16
N PHE A 637 10.70 -25.15 19.80
CA PHE A 637 10.16 -24.08 20.65
C PHE A 637 9.41 -24.64 21.86
N SER A 638 8.71 -25.76 21.71
CA SER A 638 8.02 -26.46 22.80
C SER A 638 8.93 -27.12 23.84
N GLU A 639 10.19 -27.44 23.47
CA GLU A 639 11.08 -28.27 24.30
C GLU A 639 12.07 -27.49 25.19
N ARG A 640 12.25 -26.17 25.03
CA ARG A 640 13.28 -25.40 25.75
C ARG A 640 12.73 -24.17 26.48
N ASN A 641 12.37 -24.36 27.75
CA ASN A 641 12.41 -23.28 28.74
C ASN A 641 13.88 -22.94 29.06
N ALA A 642 14.15 -21.71 29.52
CA ALA A 642 15.48 -21.31 29.97
C ALA A 642 16.05 -22.33 30.96
N PRO A 643 17.38 -22.60 30.96
CA PRO A 643 17.97 -23.50 31.93
C PRO A 643 17.68 -22.97 33.35
N SER A 644 16.83 -23.69 34.10
CA SER A 644 16.45 -23.35 35.47
C SER A 644 16.70 -24.56 36.36
N GLY A 645 17.76 -24.49 37.18
CA GLY A 645 18.16 -25.50 38.16
C GLY A 645 19.43 -25.06 38.90
N GLU A 646 19.65 -25.57 40.12
CA GLU A 646 20.90 -25.38 40.85
C GLU A 646 22.07 -25.99 40.05
N GLY A 647 23.07 -25.18 39.70
CA GLY A 647 24.27 -25.60 38.97
C GLY A 647 24.45 -25.04 37.55
N VAL A 648 23.50 -24.23 37.06
CA VAL A 648 23.65 -23.53 35.77
C VAL A 648 24.60 -22.33 35.93
N THR A 649 25.64 -22.25 35.10
CA THR A 649 26.62 -21.15 35.16
C THR A 649 26.12 -19.89 34.45
N GLU A 650 26.53 -18.69 34.91
CA GLU A 650 26.22 -17.42 34.24
C GLU A 650 26.66 -17.40 32.77
N GLU A 651 27.77 -18.07 32.45
CA GLU A 651 28.25 -18.22 31.06
C GLU A 651 27.32 -19.07 30.18
N GLU A 652 26.69 -20.11 30.72
CA GLU A 652 25.74 -20.95 29.97
C GLU A 652 24.42 -20.21 29.71
N ILE A 653 23.96 -19.41 30.67
CA ILE A 653 22.82 -18.51 30.49
C ILE A 653 23.17 -17.44 29.45
N ALA A 654 24.35 -16.83 29.53
CA ALA A 654 24.81 -15.84 28.56
C ALA A 654 24.92 -16.41 27.13
N ARG A 655 25.50 -17.61 26.95
CA ARG A 655 25.57 -18.28 25.63
C ARG A 655 24.19 -18.65 25.09
N PHE A 656 23.27 -19.12 25.94
CA PHE A 656 21.89 -19.40 25.53
C PHE A 656 21.15 -18.12 25.10
N VAL A 657 21.33 -17.03 25.86
CA VAL A 657 20.76 -15.70 25.58
C VAL A 657 21.32 -15.09 24.29
N GLU A 658 22.60 -15.31 23.98
CA GLU A 658 23.26 -14.73 22.80
C GLU A 658 22.97 -15.52 21.50
N GLN A 659 22.92 -16.86 21.57
CA GLN A 659 22.84 -17.72 20.38
C GLN A 659 21.41 -18.10 19.96
N GLU A 660 20.48 -18.24 20.91
CA GLU A 660 19.13 -18.75 20.62
C GLU A 660 18.25 -17.75 19.83
N PRO A 661 18.25 -16.43 20.11
CA PRO A 661 17.56 -15.41 19.30
C PRO A 661 17.95 -15.44 17.83
N SER A 662 19.26 -15.45 17.57
CA SER A 662 19.89 -15.42 16.25
C SER A 662 19.56 -16.68 15.44
N ARG A 663 19.42 -17.84 16.11
CA ARG A 663 19.08 -19.11 15.49
C ARG A 663 17.58 -19.23 15.17
N ARG A 664 16.71 -18.74 16.08
CA ARG A 664 15.25 -18.67 15.89
C ARG A 664 14.89 -17.80 14.69
N GLU A 665 15.48 -16.61 14.65
CA GLU A 665 15.37 -15.66 13.55
C GLU A 665 15.78 -16.28 12.22
N LYS A 666 16.96 -16.89 12.16
CA LYS A 666 17.47 -17.48 10.92
C LYS A 666 16.54 -18.55 10.35
N LEU A 667 15.91 -19.37 11.20
CA LEU A 667 14.96 -20.40 10.79
C LEU A 667 13.65 -19.79 10.24
N LEU A 668 13.11 -18.76 10.89
CA LEU A 668 11.90 -18.06 10.46
C LEU A 668 12.10 -17.27 9.17
N HIS A 669 13.23 -16.56 9.05
CA HIS A 669 13.63 -15.89 7.82
C HIS A 669 13.72 -16.89 6.65
N GLN A 670 14.41 -18.01 6.85
CA GLN A 670 14.54 -19.07 5.84
C GLN A 670 13.23 -19.78 5.51
N ALA A 671 12.22 -19.70 6.39
CA ALA A 671 10.88 -20.24 6.16
C ALA A 671 9.99 -19.30 5.35
N GLY A 672 10.09 -17.98 5.50
CA GLY A 672 9.32 -17.04 4.67
C GLY A 672 9.95 -16.72 3.31
N ALA A 673 11.26 -16.94 3.15
CA ALA A 673 12.04 -16.39 2.05
C ALA A 673 11.51 -16.80 0.67
N GLY A 674 11.06 -15.81 -0.12
CA GLY A 674 10.56 -15.97 -1.49
C GLY A 674 9.07 -16.32 -1.63
N LEU A 675 8.32 -16.47 -0.52
CA LEU A 675 6.87 -16.68 -0.57
C LEU A 675 6.14 -15.43 -1.08
N GLY A 676 6.47 -14.24 -0.55
CA GLY A 676 5.87 -12.97 -0.97
C GLY A 676 5.96 -12.71 -2.48
N PRO A 677 7.15 -12.81 -3.10
CA PRO A 677 7.30 -12.70 -4.56
C PRO A 677 6.47 -13.74 -5.34
N ALA A 678 6.51 -15.02 -4.94
CA ALA A 678 5.75 -16.07 -5.59
C ALA A 678 4.23 -15.81 -5.51
N PHE A 679 3.75 -15.37 -4.34
CA PHE A 679 2.36 -15.01 -4.12
C PHE A 679 1.94 -13.78 -4.92
N SER A 680 2.77 -12.73 -4.97
CA SER A 680 2.50 -11.52 -5.76
C SER A 680 2.42 -11.81 -7.25
N GLN A 681 3.34 -12.63 -7.78
CA GLN A 681 3.33 -13.06 -9.17
C GLN A 681 2.10 -13.91 -9.51
N PHE A 682 1.73 -14.84 -8.62
CA PHE A 682 0.52 -15.64 -8.75
C PHE A 682 -0.75 -14.76 -8.73
N SER A 683 -0.90 -13.90 -7.73
CA SER A 683 -2.04 -12.99 -7.61
C SER A 683 -2.15 -12.05 -8.82
N GLY A 684 -1.04 -11.48 -9.30
CA GLY A 684 -1.02 -10.66 -10.51
C GLY A 684 -1.46 -11.45 -11.75
N ALA A 685 -1.06 -12.72 -11.86
CA ALA A 685 -1.45 -13.58 -12.97
C ALA A 685 -2.94 -13.96 -12.93
N VAL A 686 -3.48 -14.24 -11.73
CA VAL A 686 -4.93 -14.47 -11.54
C VAL A 686 -5.71 -13.22 -11.95
N SER A 687 -5.33 -12.05 -11.45
CA SER A 687 -6.01 -10.78 -11.74
C SER A 687 -6.04 -10.45 -13.24
N ALA A 688 -4.96 -10.74 -13.97
CA ALA A 688 -4.88 -10.52 -15.42
C ALA A 688 -5.90 -11.33 -16.24
N LEU A 689 -6.44 -12.43 -15.69
CA LEU A 689 -7.46 -13.26 -16.35
C LEU A 689 -8.84 -13.14 -15.70
N GLN A 690 -9.01 -12.26 -14.72
CA GLN A 690 -10.32 -12.02 -14.11
C GLN A 690 -11.22 -11.25 -15.07
N VAL A 691 -12.42 -11.79 -15.29
CA VAL A 691 -13.45 -11.21 -16.15
C VAL A 691 -14.77 -11.19 -15.39
N PRO A 692 -15.61 -10.15 -15.55
CA PRO A 692 -16.92 -10.10 -14.90
C PRO A 692 -17.73 -11.34 -15.21
N GLU A 693 -18.27 -11.99 -14.17
CA GLU A 693 -19.08 -13.22 -14.33
C GLU A 693 -20.29 -12.98 -15.25
N ALA A 694 -20.86 -11.77 -15.24
CA ALA A 694 -21.93 -11.38 -16.15
C ALA A 694 -21.51 -11.41 -17.63
N GLU A 695 -20.28 -11.01 -17.97
CA GLU A 695 -19.76 -11.07 -19.34
C GLU A 695 -19.51 -12.51 -19.77
N VAL A 696 -18.93 -13.33 -18.88
CA VAL A 696 -18.70 -14.76 -19.13
C VAL A 696 -20.02 -15.50 -19.36
N GLU A 697 -21.01 -15.27 -18.50
CA GLU A 697 -22.31 -15.93 -18.59
C GLU A 697 -23.09 -15.46 -19.83
N ALA A 698 -23.00 -14.19 -20.21
CA ALA A 698 -23.58 -13.69 -21.45
C ALA A 698 -23.03 -14.43 -22.69
N GLU A 699 -21.72 -14.63 -22.75
CA GLU A 699 -21.08 -15.30 -23.88
C GLU A 699 -21.31 -16.82 -23.88
N LEU A 700 -21.35 -17.46 -22.70
CA LEU A 700 -21.76 -18.87 -22.56
C LEU A 700 -23.19 -19.12 -23.04
N GLN A 701 -24.12 -18.21 -22.73
CA GLN A 701 -25.49 -18.33 -23.19
C GLN A 701 -25.61 -18.07 -24.70
N ARG A 702 -24.77 -17.19 -25.26
CA ARG A 702 -24.67 -16.98 -26.71
C ARG A 702 -24.15 -18.22 -27.43
N LEU A 703 -23.12 -18.88 -26.89
CA LEU A 703 -22.62 -20.16 -27.40
C LEU A 703 -23.71 -21.23 -27.37
N SER A 704 -24.43 -21.33 -26.25
CA SER A 704 -25.51 -22.30 -26.07
C SER A 704 -26.65 -22.18 -27.08
N ALA A 705 -26.88 -20.98 -27.65
CA ALA A 705 -27.96 -20.73 -28.60
C ALA A 705 -27.72 -21.30 -30.01
N ASN A 706 -26.51 -21.79 -30.27
CA ASN A 706 -26.04 -22.09 -31.62
C ASN A 706 -26.30 -23.53 -32.08
N SER A 707 -26.19 -24.50 -31.17
CA SER A 707 -26.49 -25.91 -31.40
C SER A 707 -26.62 -26.69 -30.09
N PRO A 708 -27.27 -27.87 -30.07
CA PRO A 708 -27.31 -28.75 -28.90
C PRO A 708 -25.92 -29.13 -28.36
N GLU A 709 -24.95 -29.34 -29.25
CA GLU A 709 -23.56 -29.67 -28.90
C GLU A 709 -22.89 -28.48 -28.18
N MET A 710 -23.15 -27.26 -28.64
CA MET A 710 -22.65 -26.04 -27.99
C MET A 710 -23.34 -25.75 -26.65
N GLN A 711 -24.59 -26.17 -26.47
CA GLN A 711 -25.29 -26.10 -25.19
C GLN A 711 -24.62 -27.01 -24.14
N ALA A 712 -24.35 -28.28 -24.50
CA ALA A 712 -23.64 -29.21 -23.61
C ALA A 712 -22.24 -28.68 -23.24
N LEU A 713 -21.48 -28.22 -24.23
CA LEU A 713 -20.17 -27.61 -24.03
C LEU A 713 -20.22 -26.39 -23.10
N SER A 714 -21.23 -25.53 -23.23
CA SER A 714 -21.38 -24.34 -22.38
C SER A 714 -21.67 -24.69 -20.92
N GLU A 715 -22.39 -25.79 -20.65
CA GLU A 715 -22.59 -26.28 -19.28
C GLU A 715 -21.30 -26.82 -18.67
N GLU A 716 -20.51 -27.55 -19.46
CA GLU A 716 -19.19 -28.05 -19.02
C GLU A 716 -18.20 -26.91 -18.74
N ILE A 717 -18.16 -25.89 -19.61
CA ILE A 717 -17.32 -24.70 -19.37
C ILE A 717 -17.73 -23.99 -18.08
N ARG A 718 -19.05 -23.88 -17.81
CA ARG A 718 -19.55 -23.25 -16.58
C ARG A 718 -19.06 -24.00 -15.33
N ASP A 719 -19.22 -25.32 -15.32
CA ASP A 719 -18.76 -26.16 -14.21
C ASP A 719 -17.25 -26.09 -14.00
N LEU A 720 -16.46 -26.17 -15.08
CA LEU A 720 -15.01 -26.09 -15.03
C LEU A 720 -14.53 -24.70 -14.54
N ASN A 721 -15.17 -23.62 -15.01
CA ASN A 721 -14.87 -22.27 -14.56
C ASN A 721 -15.20 -22.07 -13.06
N GLN A 722 -16.32 -22.61 -12.59
CA GLN A 722 -16.68 -22.58 -11.17
C GLN A 722 -15.66 -23.32 -10.31
N ARG A 723 -15.23 -24.53 -10.74
CA ARG A 723 -14.20 -25.31 -10.05
C ARG A 723 -12.85 -24.59 -10.04
N LYS A 724 -12.43 -24.02 -11.18
CA LYS A 724 -11.20 -23.20 -11.29
C LYS A 724 -11.22 -22.00 -10.34
N THR A 725 -12.29 -21.20 -10.35
CA THR A 725 -12.45 -20.06 -9.44
C THR A 725 -12.39 -20.51 -7.98
N THR A 726 -13.01 -21.65 -7.65
CA THR A 726 -13.00 -22.20 -6.30
C THR A 726 -11.59 -22.59 -5.85
N VAL A 727 -10.85 -23.38 -6.64
CA VAL A 727 -9.51 -23.84 -6.29
C VAL A 727 -8.52 -22.68 -6.21
N LEU A 728 -8.53 -21.76 -7.18
CA LEU A 728 -7.65 -20.58 -7.16
C LEU A 728 -7.95 -19.66 -5.98
N THR A 729 -9.23 -19.48 -5.61
CA THR A 729 -9.62 -18.69 -4.44
C THR A 729 -9.20 -19.36 -3.14
N LYS A 730 -9.32 -20.69 -3.02
CA LYS A 730 -8.81 -21.45 -1.88
C LYS A 730 -7.30 -21.30 -1.75
N LEU A 731 -6.55 -21.44 -2.85
CA LEU A 731 -5.10 -21.25 -2.83
C LEU A 731 -4.72 -19.83 -2.40
N MET A 732 -5.36 -18.80 -2.96
CA MET A 732 -5.10 -17.41 -2.56
C MET A 732 -5.31 -17.21 -1.06
N ARG A 733 -6.40 -17.75 -0.51
CA ARG A 733 -6.68 -17.68 0.94
C ARG A 733 -5.66 -18.43 1.77
N ALA A 734 -5.27 -19.63 1.36
CA ALA A 734 -4.30 -20.44 2.09
C ALA A 734 -2.90 -19.79 2.06
N LEU A 735 -2.44 -19.31 0.90
CA LEU A 735 -1.18 -18.57 0.77
C LEU A 735 -1.19 -17.27 1.56
N HIS A 736 -2.32 -16.55 1.61
CA HIS A 736 -2.50 -15.38 2.44
C HIS A 736 -2.35 -15.73 3.94
N LYS A 737 -3.05 -16.75 4.43
CA LYS A 737 -2.93 -17.24 5.82
C LYS A 737 -1.50 -17.67 6.18
N VAL A 738 -0.82 -18.41 5.30
CA VAL A 738 0.58 -18.79 5.51
C VAL A 738 1.49 -17.57 5.52
N GLY A 739 1.26 -16.62 4.61
CA GLY A 739 2.01 -15.37 4.55
C GLY A 739 1.85 -14.51 5.80
N GLU A 740 0.62 -14.31 6.28
CA GLU A 740 0.31 -13.62 7.53
C GLU A 740 0.93 -14.37 8.72
N GLY A 741 0.75 -15.68 8.81
CA GLY A 741 1.32 -16.49 9.87
C GLY A 741 2.84 -16.42 9.92
N TYR A 742 3.52 -16.36 8.78
CA TYR A 742 4.97 -16.14 8.75
C TYR A 742 5.40 -14.74 9.15
N ALA A 743 4.69 -13.72 8.67
CA ALA A 743 4.93 -12.35 9.11
C ALA A 743 4.75 -12.24 10.63
N ASP A 744 3.72 -12.90 11.16
CA ASP A 744 3.42 -12.91 12.58
C ASP A 744 4.47 -13.67 13.40
N LEU A 745 4.86 -14.87 12.97
CA LEU A 745 5.92 -15.63 13.62
C LEU A 745 7.25 -14.89 13.62
N SER A 746 7.60 -14.27 12.49
CA SER A 746 8.82 -13.47 12.32
C SER A 746 8.86 -12.31 13.31
N ALA A 747 7.83 -11.46 13.30
CA ALA A 747 7.77 -10.28 14.17
C ALA A 747 7.59 -10.65 15.65
N ALA A 748 6.77 -11.65 15.98
CA ALA A 748 6.62 -12.12 17.36
C ALA A 748 7.92 -12.78 17.87
N GLY A 749 8.60 -13.55 17.03
CA GLY A 749 9.88 -14.18 17.36
C GLY A 749 10.98 -13.16 17.63
N LEU A 750 11.06 -12.10 16.82
CA LEU A 750 11.99 -11.00 17.06
C LEU A 750 11.63 -10.25 18.35
N ALA A 751 10.35 -9.94 18.55
CA ALA A 751 9.89 -9.27 19.76
C ALA A 751 10.26 -10.06 21.02
N ALA A 752 10.02 -11.37 21.01
CA ALA A 752 10.40 -12.25 22.10
C ALA A 752 11.92 -12.26 22.33
N ALA A 753 12.71 -12.32 21.26
CA ALA A 753 14.18 -12.26 21.32
C ALA A 753 14.70 -10.97 21.96
N GLN A 754 14.18 -9.82 21.53
CA GLN A 754 14.61 -8.51 22.02
C GLN A 754 14.15 -8.27 23.46
N MET A 755 12.91 -8.65 23.81
CA MET A 755 12.43 -8.59 25.20
C MET A 755 13.23 -9.50 26.12
N GLN A 756 13.61 -10.70 25.66
CA GLN A 756 14.46 -11.62 26.41
C GLN A 756 15.86 -11.01 26.67
N ARG A 757 16.48 -10.39 25.65
CA ARG A 757 17.78 -9.69 25.78
C ARG A 757 17.70 -8.51 26.74
N ALA A 758 16.71 -7.64 26.57
CA ALA A 758 16.50 -6.48 27.43
C ALA A 758 16.32 -6.91 28.90
N ARG A 759 15.61 -8.02 29.13
CA ARG A 759 15.42 -8.61 30.46
C ARG A 759 16.69 -9.22 31.03
N SER A 760 17.52 -9.89 30.22
CA SER A 760 18.78 -10.49 30.69
C SER A 760 19.88 -9.47 30.98
N GLU A 761 19.91 -8.37 30.23
CA GLU A 761 20.94 -7.35 30.34
C GLU A 761 20.63 -6.30 31.44
N ASN A 762 19.45 -6.36 32.07
CA ASN A 762 18.96 -5.36 33.04
C ASN A 762 19.20 -3.92 32.53
N LEU A 763 19.04 -3.70 31.22
CA LEU A 763 19.44 -2.45 30.56
C LEU A 763 18.73 -1.27 31.20
N VAL A 764 19.47 -0.21 31.54
CA VAL A 764 18.94 1.06 32.06
C VAL A 764 17.82 1.63 31.16
N ARG A 765 17.81 1.26 29.87
CA ARG A 765 16.79 1.62 28.86
C ARG A 765 16.56 0.47 27.88
N LEU A 766 15.31 0.29 27.43
CA LEU A 766 15.02 -0.55 26.27
C LEU A 766 15.77 0.00 25.05
N ASP A 767 16.49 -0.88 24.35
CA ASP A 767 17.08 -0.52 23.07
C ASP A 767 15.97 -0.24 22.02
N LEU A 768 16.33 0.46 20.94
CA LEU A 768 15.36 0.85 19.90
C LEU A 768 14.71 -0.39 19.27
N GLU A 769 15.47 -1.47 19.18
CA GLU A 769 15.03 -2.77 18.68
C GLU A 769 13.85 -3.31 19.51
N ALA A 770 14.02 -3.49 20.82
CA ALA A 770 12.98 -3.93 21.74
C ALA A 770 11.80 -2.94 21.81
N ALA A 771 12.07 -1.63 21.79
CA ALA A 771 11.01 -0.61 21.73
C ALA A 771 10.17 -0.75 20.44
N THR A 772 10.81 -1.11 19.33
CA THR A 772 10.10 -1.31 18.06
C THR A 772 9.25 -2.57 18.06
N ALA A 773 9.74 -3.67 18.64
CA ALA A 773 8.94 -4.87 18.85
C ALA A 773 7.69 -4.63 19.71
N VAL A 774 7.84 -3.84 20.79
CA VAL A 774 6.70 -3.44 21.63
C VAL A 774 5.66 -2.65 20.82
N ARG A 775 6.09 -1.71 19.96
CA ARG A 775 5.18 -0.97 19.07
C ARG A 775 4.41 -1.86 18.10
N GLU A 776 5.04 -2.89 17.54
CA GLU A 776 4.36 -3.84 16.65
C GLU A 776 3.22 -4.58 17.36
N MET A 777 3.40 -4.93 18.64
CA MET A 777 2.32 -5.50 19.46
C MET A 777 1.17 -4.52 19.66
N GLY A 778 1.46 -3.24 19.87
CA GLY A 778 0.46 -2.17 19.94
C GLY A 778 -0.32 -2.03 18.63
N GLN A 779 0.37 -2.06 17.49
CA GLN A 779 -0.29 -1.99 16.18
C GLN A 779 -1.21 -3.20 15.94
N ARG A 780 -0.81 -4.41 16.33
CA ARG A 780 -1.67 -5.61 16.26
C ARG A 780 -2.90 -5.52 17.14
N ALA A 781 -2.73 -5.01 18.37
CA ALA A 781 -3.85 -4.76 19.28
C ALA A 781 -4.84 -3.76 18.67
N ARG A 782 -4.34 -2.69 18.06
CA ARG A 782 -5.15 -1.73 17.29
C ARG A 782 -5.89 -2.42 16.13
N ASN A 783 -5.19 -3.16 15.27
CA ASN A 783 -5.80 -3.84 14.13
C ASN A 783 -6.90 -4.83 14.55
N THR A 784 -6.70 -5.55 15.66
CA THR A 784 -7.72 -6.45 16.24
C THR A 784 -8.99 -5.68 16.59
N LEU A 785 -8.87 -4.53 17.25
CA LEU A 785 -10.03 -3.68 17.59
C LEU A 785 -10.73 -3.15 16.33
N VAL A 786 -9.97 -2.70 15.33
CA VAL A 786 -10.53 -2.24 14.05
C VAL A 786 -11.25 -3.37 13.33
N TYR A 787 -10.76 -4.61 13.38
CA TYR A 787 -11.43 -5.76 12.79
C TYR A 787 -12.80 -6.06 13.43
N TYR A 788 -12.88 -6.06 14.76
CA TYR A 788 -14.16 -6.29 15.42
C TYR A 788 -15.13 -5.11 15.25
N LEU A 789 -14.63 -3.87 15.22
CA LEU A 789 -15.41 -2.71 14.82
C LEU A 789 -15.94 -2.87 13.38
N TYR A 790 -15.10 -3.33 12.45
CA TYR A 790 -15.48 -3.65 11.08
C TYR A 790 -16.61 -4.69 11.02
N LEU A 791 -16.50 -5.80 11.76
CA LEU A 791 -17.57 -6.80 11.80
C LEU A 791 -18.87 -6.21 12.34
N MET A 792 -18.81 -5.38 13.38
CA MET A 792 -19.97 -4.70 13.95
C MET A 792 -20.61 -3.74 12.94
N VAL A 793 -19.81 -2.94 12.23
CA VAL A 793 -20.28 -2.03 11.19
C VAL A 793 -20.91 -2.80 10.03
N LYS A 794 -20.29 -3.89 9.55
CA LYS A 794 -20.84 -4.72 8.47
C LYS A 794 -22.14 -5.41 8.88
N ALA A 795 -22.24 -5.86 10.13
CA ALA A 795 -23.47 -6.40 10.69
C ALA A 795 -24.57 -5.32 10.71
N TYR A 796 -24.24 -4.08 11.09
CA TYR A 796 -25.17 -2.95 11.01
C TYR A 796 -25.62 -2.65 9.58
N GLU A 797 -24.67 -2.47 8.65
CA GLU A 797 -24.93 -2.15 7.24
C GLU A 797 -25.80 -3.21 6.56
N SER A 798 -25.52 -4.50 6.78
CA SER A 798 -26.31 -5.60 6.22
C SER A 798 -27.70 -5.75 6.84
N THR A 799 -27.88 -5.28 8.08
CA THR A 799 -29.17 -5.27 8.79
C THR A 799 -30.05 -4.11 8.30
N VAL A 800 -29.49 -2.91 8.31
CA VAL A 800 -30.23 -1.65 8.13
C VAL A 800 -30.18 -1.16 6.68
N LEU A 801 -29.17 -1.57 5.92
CA LEU A 801 -28.92 -1.13 4.54
C LEU A 801 -28.63 0.37 4.42
N THR A 802 -27.89 0.90 5.40
CA THR A 802 -27.43 2.29 5.47
C THR A 802 -25.99 2.32 5.99
N SER A 803 -25.16 3.24 5.49
CA SER A 803 -23.78 3.44 5.96
C SER A 803 -23.77 4.15 7.32
N ILE A 804 -22.70 3.94 8.08
CA ILE A 804 -22.52 4.59 9.38
C ILE A 804 -21.10 5.14 9.51
N GLU A 805 -21.00 6.34 10.06
CA GLU A 805 -19.72 6.93 10.41
C GLU A 805 -19.37 6.55 11.86
N VAL A 806 -18.18 5.98 12.05
CA VAL A 806 -17.62 5.60 13.35
C VAL A 806 -16.16 6.06 13.40
N ASP A 807 -15.58 6.17 14.59
CA ASP A 807 -14.14 6.41 14.74
C ASP A 807 -13.38 5.10 14.46
N TRP A 808 -13.08 4.88 13.18
CA TRP A 808 -12.27 3.75 12.70
C TRP A 808 -10.80 3.86 13.12
N SER A 809 -10.31 5.08 13.27
CA SER A 809 -8.91 5.39 13.53
C SER A 809 -8.50 5.09 14.98
N LEU A 810 -9.47 5.13 15.90
CA LEU A 810 -9.31 5.06 17.35
C LEU A 810 -8.45 6.20 17.91
N ASP A 811 -8.43 7.36 17.24
CA ASP A 811 -7.53 8.48 17.58
C ASP A 811 -7.83 9.05 18.97
N LYS A 812 -9.12 9.13 19.33
CA LYS A 812 -9.56 9.57 20.66
C LYS A 812 -8.99 8.69 21.77
N VAL A 813 -8.80 7.40 21.48
CA VAL A 813 -8.22 6.44 22.42
C VAL A 813 -6.75 6.76 22.63
N THR A 814 -6.00 6.91 21.54
CA THR A 814 -4.57 7.21 21.58
C THR A 814 -4.29 8.53 22.30
N ASP A 815 -5.14 9.54 22.11
CA ASP A 815 -5.07 10.81 22.83
C ASP A 815 -5.32 10.63 24.34
N LYS A 816 -6.36 9.86 24.70
CA LYS A 816 -6.67 9.60 26.11
C LYS A 816 -5.60 8.76 26.79
N ILE A 817 -5.04 7.75 26.13
CA ILE A 817 -3.90 6.97 26.61
C ILE A 817 -2.74 7.92 26.90
N THR A 818 -2.42 8.82 25.96
CA THR A 818 -1.34 9.79 26.13
C THR A 818 -1.60 10.70 27.34
N ASN A 819 -2.84 11.15 27.55
CA ASN A 819 -3.21 11.97 28.70
C ASN A 819 -3.16 11.23 30.05
N LEU A 820 -3.61 9.97 30.10
CA LEU A 820 -3.57 9.15 31.32
C LEU A 820 -2.14 8.89 31.80
N LEU A 821 -1.20 8.80 30.87
CA LEU A 821 0.20 8.48 31.16
C LEU A 821 1.09 9.71 31.45
N GLN A 822 0.56 10.94 31.39
CA GLN A 822 1.31 12.17 31.70
C GLN A 822 1.82 12.28 33.16
N GLY A 823 1.39 11.40 34.07
CA GLY A 823 1.77 11.42 35.50
C GLY A 823 3.01 10.56 35.82
N LYS A 824 3.91 11.06 36.70
CA LYS A 824 5.11 10.35 37.20
C LYS A 824 4.82 9.26 38.27
N GLN A 825 3.67 8.58 38.22
CA GLN A 825 3.36 7.53 39.20
C GLN A 825 4.10 6.22 38.88
N ALA A 826 4.50 5.49 39.92
CA ALA A 826 5.09 4.16 39.79
C ALA A 826 4.04 3.18 39.24
N PHE A 827 4.41 2.46 38.20
CA PHE A 827 3.52 1.58 37.46
C PHE A 827 3.20 0.28 38.22
N SER A 828 1.94 -0.14 38.23
CA SER A 828 1.49 -1.42 38.78
C SER A 828 0.42 -2.05 37.89
N ALA A 829 0.26 -3.38 37.96
CA ALA A 829 -0.81 -4.09 37.24
C ALA A 829 -2.21 -3.56 37.59
N ALA A 830 -2.41 -3.12 38.84
CA ALA A 830 -3.65 -2.48 39.28
C ALA A 830 -3.89 -1.14 38.58
N LEU A 831 -2.87 -0.28 38.45
CA LEU A 831 -2.99 1.01 37.76
C LEU A 831 -3.30 0.83 36.26
N LEU A 832 -2.73 -0.19 35.62
CA LEU A 832 -3.01 -0.47 34.22
C LEU A 832 -4.44 -0.99 34.00
N ALA A 833 -4.96 -1.79 34.93
CA ALA A 833 -6.38 -2.17 34.94
C ALA A 833 -7.29 -0.94 35.12
N ASP A 834 -6.96 -0.03 36.05
CA ASP A 834 -7.71 1.22 36.26
C ASP A 834 -7.70 2.12 35.03
N TYR A 835 -6.56 2.25 34.35
CA TYR A 835 -6.44 3.02 33.11
C TYR A 835 -7.18 2.36 31.96
N ALA A 836 -7.18 1.02 31.87
CA ALA A 836 -7.98 0.31 30.87
C ALA A 836 -9.48 0.55 31.09
N GLU A 837 -9.96 0.54 32.34
CA GLU A 837 -11.35 0.91 32.67
C GLU A 837 -11.66 2.37 32.28
N ALA A 838 -10.74 3.31 32.52
CA ALA A 838 -10.90 4.72 32.14
C ALA A 838 -10.97 4.96 30.62
N LEU A 839 -10.49 4.02 29.79
CA LEU A 839 -10.55 4.10 28.34
C LEU A 839 -11.85 3.53 27.76
N LYS A 840 -12.53 2.61 28.46
CA LYS A 840 -13.76 1.96 27.97
C LYS A 840 -14.84 2.94 27.47
N PRO A 841 -15.10 4.09 28.13
CA PRO A 841 -16.13 5.04 27.66
C PRO A 841 -15.90 5.57 26.24
N ILE A 842 -14.64 5.72 25.80
CA ILE A 842 -14.31 6.22 24.46
C ILE A 842 -14.67 5.18 23.40
N PHE A 843 -14.43 3.90 23.69
CA PHE A 843 -14.82 2.80 22.81
C PHE A 843 -16.32 2.56 22.81
N GLN A 844 -16.97 2.76 23.95
CA GLN A 844 -18.42 2.76 24.06
C GLN A 844 -19.06 3.87 23.22
N GLU A 845 -18.35 4.93 22.84
CA GLU A 845 -18.87 5.97 21.94
C GLU A 845 -19.23 5.40 20.56
N ASN A 846 -18.38 4.57 19.95
CA ASN A 846 -18.67 3.89 18.68
C ASN A 846 -19.90 2.97 18.81
N LEU A 847 -19.98 2.23 19.91
CA LEU A 847 -21.09 1.34 20.22
C LEU A 847 -22.40 2.13 20.45
N ASN A 848 -22.34 3.24 21.19
CA ASN A 848 -23.47 4.12 21.45
C ASN A 848 -23.95 4.77 20.15
N ARG A 849 -23.04 5.23 19.28
CA ARG A 849 -23.39 5.76 17.97
C ARG A 849 -24.11 4.72 17.11
N ILE A 850 -23.66 3.46 17.13
CA ILE A 850 -24.38 2.35 16.46
C ILE A 850 -25.76 2.13 17.09
N ARG A 851 -25.88 2.15 18.43
CA ARG A 851 -27.16 1.97 19.12
C ARG A 851 -28.15 3.09 18.78
N GLU A 852 -27.72 4.35 18.84
CA GLU A 852 -28.51 5.53 18.49
C GLU A 852 -28.99 5.45 17.04
N ARG A 853 -28.06 5.21 16.10
CA ARG A 853 -28.42 5.09 14.68
C ARG A 853 -29.31 3.88 14.41
N LEU A 854 -29.16 2.78 15.14
CA LEU A 854 -30.04 1.63 15.03
C LEU A 854 -31.47 1.96 15.47
N VAL A 855 -31.65 2.76 16.52
CA VAL A 855 -32.99 3.22 16.94
C VAL A 855 -33.66 4.05 15.85
N ASP A 856 -32.89 4.90 15.17
CA ASP A 856 -33.41 5.77 14.11
C ASP A 856 -33.65 5.02 12.78
N ASP A 857 -32.70 4.17 12.38
CA ASP A 857 -32.68 3.58 11.05
C ASP A 857 -33.34 2.18 11.01
N PHE A 858 -33.47 1.47 12.14
CA PHE A 858 -34.11 0.14 12.18
C PHE A 858 -35.63 0.26 12.29
N ASN A 859 -36.35 -0.46 11.44
CA ASN A 859 -37.81 -0.49 11.49
C ASN A 859 -38.29 -1.74 12.25
N PHE A 860 -38.81 -1.54 13.45
CA PHE A 860 -39.37 -2.61 14.29
C PHE A 860 -40.72 -3.16 13.79
N SER A 861 -41.27 -2.66 12.67
CA SER A 861 -42.51 -3.14 12.07
C SER A 861 -42.31 -4.33 11.10
N GLU A 862 -41.25 -5.14 11.28
CA GLU A 862 -41.02 -6.35 10.50
C GLU A 862 -42.15 -7.36 10.71
N ASN A 863 -42.63 -7.95 9.62
CA ASN A 863 -43.65 -8.98 9.65
C ASN A 863 -43.11 -10.26 9.03
N ASP A 864 -43.30 -11.38 9.73
CA ASP A 864 -43.02 -12.72 9.22
C ASP A 864 -44.23 -13.19 8.42
N MET A 865 -44.04 -13.40 7.12
CA MET A 865 -45.09 -13.82 6.19
C MET A 865 -44.81 -15.21 5.65
N PRO A 866 -45.70 -16.20 5.88
CA PRO A 866 -45.58 -17.52 5.27
C PRO A 866 -46.01 -17.44 3.80
N LEU A 867 -45.12 -17.92 2.93
CA LEU A 867 -45.31 -18.10 1.50
C LEU A 867 -45.18 -19.58 1.16
N GLN A 868 -45.79 -20.02 0.07
CA GLN A 868 -45.62 -21.37 -0.44
C GLN A 868 -45.17 -21.33 -1.88
N PHE A 869 -44.24 -22.23 -2.22
CA PHE A 869 -43.93 -22.53 -3.61
C PHE A 869 -43.91 -24.03 -3.81
N ALA A 870 -44.27 -24.44 -5.02
CA ALA A 870 -44.31 -25.82 -5.42
C ALA A 870 -43.56 -26.03 -6.73
N LEU A 871 -42.86 -27.15 -6.83
CA LEU A 871 -42.42 -27.69 -8.10
C LEU A 871 -43.31 -28.89 -8.43
N SER A 872 -43.92 -28.89 -9.61
CA SER A 872 -44.79 -29.97 -10.07
C SER A 872 -44.71 -30.17 -11.57
N GLU A 873 -45.09 -31.34 -12.06
CA GLU A 873 -45.18 -31.59 -13.51
C GLU A 873 -46.23 -30.71 -14.19
N ALA A 874 -47.29 -30.33 -13.48
CA ALA A 874 -48.36 -29.49 -14.02
C ALA A 874 -47.95 -28.01 -14.17
N GLN A 875 -47.21 -27.46 -13.21
CA GLN A 875 -46.91 -26.03 -13.16
C GLN A 875 -45.48 -25.70 -13.59
N THR A 876 -44.52 -26.58 -13.31
CA THR A 876 -43.09 -26.37 -13.57
C THR A 876 -42.44 -27.59 -14.22
N PRO A 877 -42.97 -28.11 -15.35
CA PRO A 877 -42.54 -29.39 -15.93
C PRO A 877 -41.04 -29.42 -16.27
N ARG A 878 -40.52 -28.34 -16.85
CA ARG A 878 -39.09 -28.24 -17.21
C ARG A 878 -38.16 -28.26 -15.99
N ALA A 879 -38.54 -27.55 -14.93
CA ALA A 879 -37.76 -27.49 -13.70
C ALA A 879 -37.72 -28.87 -13.00
N LEU A 880 -38.85 -29.57 -12.98
CA LEU A 880 -38.95 -30.89 -12.37
C LEU A 880 -38.22 -31.97 -13.19
N ALA A 881 -38.31 -31.92 -14.52
CA ALA A 881 -37.55 -32.80 -15.40
C ALA A 881 -36.04 -32.65 -15.16
N ARG A 882 -35.54 -31.40 -15.17
CA ARG A 882 -34.13 -31.10 -14.88
C ARG A 882 -33.70 -31.60 -13.51
N LEU A 883 -34.51 -31.39 -12.47
CA LEU A 883 -34.19 -31.83 -11.11
C LEU A 883 -34.12 -33.36 -11.00
N ASN A 884 -34.99 -34.10 -11.69
CA ASN A 884 -34.96 -35.56 -11.72
C ASN A 884 -33.79 -36.13 -12.54
N GLU A 885 -33.43 -35.46 -13.65
CA GLU A 885 -32.32 -35.88 -14.52
C GLU A 885 -30.95 -35.62 -13.88
N THR A 886 -30.74 -34.39 -13.42
CA THR A 886 -29.42 -33.91 -12.96
C THR A 886 -29.24 -34.02 -11.44
N GLY A 887 -30.32 -34.11 -10.67
CA GLY A 887 -30.29 -34.08 -9.21
C GLY A 887 -30.11 -32.67 -8.62
N GLY A 888 -30.05 -31.61 -9.44
CA GLY A 888 -29.86 -30.24 -9.00
C GLY A 888 -30.68 -29.22 -9.80
N LEU A 889 -31.10 -28.13 -9.16
CA LEU A 889 -31.84 -27.05 -9.81
C LEU A 889 -31.57 -25.72 -9.12
N VAL A 890 -31.31 -24.67 -9.88
CA VAL A 890 -31.29 -23.29 -9.38
C VAL A 890 -32.62 -22.63 -9.75
N VAL A 891 -33.26 -21.98 -8.77
CA VAL A 891 -34.53 -21.26 -8.98
C VAL A 891 -34.42 -19.79 -8.57
N ASP A 892 -35.09 -18.93 -9.32
CA ASP A 892 -35.26 -17.50 -8.98
C ASP A 892 -36.44 -17.36 -7.99
N PRO A 893 -36.19 -16.90 -6.75
CA PRO A 893 -37.23 -16.73 -5.74
C PRO A 893 -38.36 -15.79 -6.20
N MET A 894 -38.03 -14.76 -6.99
CA MET A 894 -39.03 -13.79 -7.41
C MET A 894 -39.94 -14.37 -8.50
N ALA A 895 -39.39 -15.16 -9.44
CA ALA A 895 -40.18 -15.92 -10.40
C ALA A 895 -41.10 -16.95 -9.72
N LEU A 896 -40.71 -17.46 -8.54
CA LEU A 896 -41.52 -18.36 -7.71
C LEU A 896 -42.50 -17.65 -6.77
N GLY A 897 -42.57 -16.31 -6.80
CA GLY A 897 -43.46 -15.55 -5.92
C GLY A 897 -43.04 -15.53 -4.44
N LEU A 898 -41.80 -15.92 -4.13
CA LEU A 898 -41.23 -15.83 -2.77
C LEU A 898 -40.84 -14.41 -2.37
N VAL A 899 -40.80 -13.52 -3.36
CA VAL A 899 -40.49 -12.11 -3.20
C VAL A 899 -41.70 -11.28 -3.60
N LEU A 900 -42.24 -10.54 -2.64
CA LEU A 900 -43.39 -9.69 -2.87
C LEU A 900 -42.95 -8.28 -3.30
N PRO A 901 -43.39 -7.76 -4.46
CA PRO A 901 -42.99 -6.44 -4.96
C PRO A 901 -43.37 -5.25 -4.07
N HIS A 902 -44.37 -5.40 -3.19
CA HIS A 902 -44.79 -4.38 -2.23
C HIS A 902 -44.01 -4.45 -0.90
N ARG A 903 -43.09 -5.43 -0.76
CA ARG A 903 -42.24 -5.58 0.42
C ARG A 903 -40.79 -5.20 0.11
N GLN A 904 -40.04 -4.89 1.16
CA GLN A 904 -38.61 -4.58 1.09
C GLN A 904 -37.88 -5.18 2.31
N ALA A 905 -36.55 -5.18 2.27
CA ALA A 905 -35.67 -5.82 3.25
C ALA A 905 -36.03 -7.29 3.53
N ALA A 906 -36.56 -7.99 2.52
CA ALA A 906 -37.07 -9.34 2.66
C ALA A 906 -35.94 -10.36 2.88
N ARG A 907 -36.03 -11.14 3.97
CA ARG A 907 -35.07 -12.18 4.33
C ARG A 907 -35.76 -13.52 4.61
N LEU A 908 -35.10 -14.63 4.30
CA LEU A 908 -35.61 -15.98 4.55
C LEU A 908 -35.33 -16.37 6.00
N SER A 909 -36.37 -16.49 6.82
CA SER A 909 -36.23 -16.85 8.24
C SER A 909 -36.32 -18.37 8.46
N GLU A 910 -37.22 -19.03 7.73
CA GLU A 910 -37.51 -20.46 7.87
C GLU A 910 -37.94 -21.05 6.54
N LEU A 911 -37.59 -22.32 6.32
CA LEU A 911 -37.99 -23.10 5.16
C LEU A 911 -38.34 -24.50 5.63
N VAL A 912 -39.52 -25.00 5.24
CA VAL A 912 -40.02 -26.32 5.64
C VAL A 912 -40.51 -27.06 4.41
N LEU A 913 -39.99 -28.26 4.16
CA LEU A 913 -40.52 -29.17 3.14
C LEU A 913 -41.81 -29.80 3.66
N SER A 914 -42.94 -29.34 3.14
CA SER A 914 -44.27 -29.74 3.61
C SER A 914 -44.81 -30.99 2.90
N ARG A 915 -44.39 -31.23 1.65
CA ARG A 915 -44.88 -32.36 0.85
C ARG A 915 -43.86 -32.81 -0.20
N LEU A 916 -43.74 -34.13 -0.38
CA LEU A 916 -42.95 -34.81 -1.39
C LEU A 916 -43.78 -35.95 -1.98
N GLU A 917 -43.90 -36.00 -3.30
CA GLU A 917 -44.60 -37.07 -4.03
C GLU A 917 -43.70 -37.65 -5.11
N PHE A 918 -43.79 -38.98 -5.28
CA PHE A 918 -43.11 -39.73 -6.33
C PHE A 918 -44.11 -40.16 -7.40
N ASP A 919 -43.59 -40.44 -8.59
CA ASP A 919 -44.33 -41.10 -9.65
C ASP A 919 -44.77 -42.50 -9.19
N PRO A 920 -46.08 -42.77 -9.05
CA PRO A 920 -46.57 -44.08 -8.63
C PRO A 920 -46.29 -45.19 -9.66
N GLY A 921 -46.03 -44.84 -10.93
CA GLY A 921 -45.63 -45.78 -11.98
C GLY A 921 -44.12 -45.98 -12.10
N GLY A 922 -43.32 -45.23 -11.33
CA GLY A 922 -41.86 -45.27 -11.35
C GLY A 922 -41.24 -46.27 -10.36
N PRO A 923 -39.90 -46.45 -10.38
CA PRO A 923 -39.20 -47.25 -9.39
C PRO A 923 -39.47 -46.71 -7.98
N SER A 924 -39.75 -47.58 -7.00
CA SER A 924 -39.86 -47.19 -5.59
C SER A 924 -38.49 -46.92 -4.97
N LEU A 925 -38.42 -46.05 -3.97
CA LEU A 925 -37.21 -45.89 -3.16
C LEU A 925 -36.94 -47.20 -2.38
N PRO A 926 -35.73 -47.81 -2.47
CA PRO A 926 -35.43 -49.04 -1.73
C PRO A 926 -35.35 -48.82 -0.21
N GLU A 927 -35.67 -49.86 0.58
CA GLU A 927 -35.75 -49.80 2.06
C GLU A 927 -34.47 -49.34 2.76
N ASN A 928 -33.31 -49.62 2.17
CA ASN A 928 -31.98 -49.25 2.69
C ASN A 928 -31.45 -47.93 2.09
N HIS A 929 -32.29 -47.18 1.38
CA HIS A 929 -31.92 -45.92 0.75
C HIS A 929 -32.77 -44.77 1.29
N ASN A 930 -32.12 -43.62 1.41
CA ASN A 930 -32.76 -42.37 1.78
C ASN A 930 -32.62 -41.37 0.64
N LEU A 931 -33.63 -40.52 0.47
CA LEU A 931 -33.52 -39.33 -0.37
C LEU A 931 -33.23 -38.12 0.52
N ILE A 932 -32.08 -37.49 0.31
CA ILE A 932 -31.68 -36.25 0.94
C ILE A 932 -32.06 -35.11 0.00
N ILE A 933 -32.94 -34.23 0.46
CA ILE A 933 -33.29 -32.97 -0.20
C ILE A 933 -32.60 -31.84 0.55
N SER A 934 -31.89 -30.98 -0.16
CA SER A 934 -31.30 -29.77 0.44
C SER A 934 -31.66 -28.54 -0.37
N VAL A 935 -31.88 -27.43 0.34
CA VAL A 935 -32.09 -26.11 -0.25
C VAL A 935 -31.11 -25.15 0.40
N SER A 936 -30.35 -24.46 -0.42
CA SER A 936 -29.35 -23.49 0.02
C SER A 936 -29.47 -22.21 -0.81
N PRO A 937 -29.57 -21.02 -0.18
CA PRO A 937 -29.44 -19.77 -0.90
C PRO A 937 -28.02 -19.60 -1.40
N ASP A 938 -27.88 -18.94 -2.54
CA ASP A 938 -26.58 -18.51 -3.04
C ASP A 938 -25.91 -17.54 -2.05
N ARG A 939 -24.57 -17.52 -2.07
CA ARG A 939 -23.76 -16.60 -1.26
C ARG A 939 -24.02 -15.15 -1.64
N HIS A 940 -24.32 -14.91 -2.91
CA HIS A 940 -24.75 -13.60 -3.38
C HIS A 940 -26.26 -13.44 -3.24
N GLY A 941 -26.66 -12.28 -2.73
CA GLY A 941 -28.06 -11.92 -2.56
C GLY A 941 -28.34 -10.47 -2.85
N THR A 942 -29.63 -10.17 -3.01
CA THR A 942 -30.11 -8.81 -3.23
C THR A 942 -31.10 -8.44 -2.13
N LEU A 943 -30.94 -7.25 -1.56
CA LEU A 943 -31.94 -6.66 -0.68
C LEU A 943 -32.41 -5.34 -1.25
N ARG A 944 -33.74 -5.15 -1.31
CA ARG A 944 -34.33 -3.85 -1.64
C ARG A 944 -34.48 -3.01 -0.37
N ARG A 945 -34.16 -1.72 -0.44
CA ARG A 945 -34.66 -0.72 0.52
C ARG A 945 -34.83 0.63 -0.15
N GLY A 946 -36.02 1.19 0.00
CA GLY A 946 -36.46 2.37 -0.74
C GLY A 946 -36.40 2.12 -2.25
N GLU A 947 -35.68 3.01 -2.93
CA GLU A 947 -35.54 3.06 -4.39
C GLU A 947 -34.38 2.18 -4.88
N ALA A 948 -33.55 1.65 -3.97
CA ALA A 948 -32.32 0.97 -4.30
C ALA A 948 -32.33 -0.53 -4.04
N LEU A 949 -31.43 -1.22 -4.76
CA LEU A 949 -31.09 -2.62 -4.57
C LEU A 949 -29.65 -2.72 -4.09
N PHE A 950 -29.46 -3.45 -2.99
CA PHE A 950 -28.17 -3.66 -2.35
C PHE A 950 -27.71 -5.09 -2.61
N ALA A 951 -26.47 -5.23 -3.08
CA ALA A 951 -25.82 -6.53 -3.18
C ALA A 951 -25.20 -6.89 -1.82
N VAL A 952 -25.45 -8.11 -1.37
CA VAL A 952 -24.86 -8.67 -0.15
C VAL A 952 -24.21 -10.01 -0.44
N PHE A 953 -23.17 -10.32 0.33
CA PHE A 953 -22.42 -11.56 0.25
C PHE A 953 -22.38 -12.22 1.62
N GLY A 954 -23.01 -13.39 1.75
CA GLY A 954 -22.94 -14.22 2.95
C GLY A 954 -21.79 -15.23 2.87
N GLU A 955 -20.93 -15.26 3.89
CA GLU A 955 -19.79 -16.19 3.93
C GLU A 955 -20.24 -17.66 3.98
N GLN A 956 -21.27 -17.93 4.77
CA GLN A 956 -21.88 -19.24 4.95
C GLN A 956 -23.41 -19.10 5.03
N PRO A 957 -24.11 -19.02 3.89
CA PRO A 957 -25.57 -18.93 3.90
C PRO A 957 -26.17 -20.18 4.55
N ARG A 958 -27.18 -19.97 5.40
CA ARG A 958 -27.91 -21.05 6.07
C ARG A 958 -28.51 -21.98 5.01
N SER A 959 -28.21 -23.27 5.12
CA SER A 959 -28.81 -24.31 4.29
C SER A 959 -29.84 -25.11 5.08
N TRP A 960 -30.87 -25.58 4.41
CA TRP A 960 -31.91 -26.44 4.96
C TRP A 960 -31.86 -27.81 4.31
N GLY A 961 -32.06 -28.86 5.10
CA GLY A 961 -31.95 -30.25 4.65
C GLY A 961 -33.06 -31.10 5.22
N TRP A 962 -33.52 -32.06 4.43
CA TRP A 962 -34.49 -33.06 4.84
C TRP A 962 -34.08 -34.44 4.32
N SER A 963 -34.32 -35.47 5.12
CA SER A 963 -34.20 -36.86 4.71
C SER A 963 -35.59 -37.47 4.59
N TYR A 964 -35.89 -38.05 3.42
CA TYR A 964 -37.01 -38.95 3.25
C TYR A 964 -36.54 -40.39 3.48
N LEU A 965 -37.09 -41.04 4.52
CA LEU A 965 -36.70 -42.39 4.95
C LEU A 965 -37.68 -43.43 4.41
N SER A 966 -37.16 -44.46 3.75
CA SER A 966 -38.01 -45.53 3.19
C SER A 966 -38.68 -46.40 4.26
N ALA A 967 -38.13 -46.48 5.48
CA ALA A 967 -38.54 -47.41 6.53
C ALA A 967 -39.30 -46.77 7.72
N ALA A 968 -39.80 -45.55 7.59
CA ALA A 968 -40.46 -44.88 8.71
C ALA A 968 -41.88 -45.43 8.99
N ALA A 969 -42.19 -45.68 10.27
CA ALA A 969 -43.53 -46.02 10.75
C ALA A 969 -44.58 -45.01 10.25
N GLU A 970 -45.81 -45.47 10.03
CA GLU A 970 -46.92 -44.68 9.46
C GLU A 970 -46.97 -43.25 10.03
N GLY A 971 -46.68 -42.26 9.17
CA GLY A 971 -46.88 -40.84 9.47
C GLY A 971 -45.65 -39.92 9.39
N ALA A 972 -44.42 -40.39 9.63
CA ALA A 972 -43.24 -39.52 9.72
C ALA A 972 -42.13 -39.84 8.68
N ARG A 973 -42.43 -39.64 7.39
CA ARG A 973 -41.51 -39.97 6.30
C ARG A 973 -40.45 -38.91 5.98
N ILE A 974 -40.67 -37.65 6.36
CA ILE A 974 -39.72 -36.54 6.12
C ILE A 974 -39.16 -36.11 7.48
N GLN A 975 -37.84 -36.16 7.64
CA GLN A 975 -37.13 -35.66 8.83
C GLN A 975 -36.25 -34.46 8.45
N GLU A 976 -36.44 -33.33 9.13
CA GLU A 976 -35.56 -32.16 8.99
C GLU A 976 -34.19 -32.44 9.62
N HIS A 977 -33.12 -31.97 8.98
CA HIS A 977 -31.78 -32.03 9.53
C HIS A 977 -31.64 -31.01 10.66
N THR A 978 -31.25 -31.47 11.85
CA THR A 978 -30.92 -30.58 12.97
C THR A 978 -29.47 -30.11 12.90
N THR A 979 -29.19 -28.96 13.52
CA THR A 979 -27.82 -28.47 13.71
C THR A 979 -27.00 -29.48 14.50
N SER A 980 -25.74 -29.72 14.14
CA SER A 980 -24.90 -30.70 14.85
C SER A 980 -24.51 -30.19 16.24
N ASP A 981 -24.34 -31.12 17.19
CA ASP A 981 -23.87 -30.79 18.55
C ASP A 981 -22.52 -30.07 18.53
N ALA A 982 -21.60 -30.45 17.63
CA ALA A 982 -20.31 -29.77 17.48
C ALA A 982 -20.44 -28.31 17.00
N ALA A 983 -21.33 -28.02 16.04
CA ALA A 983 -21.57 -26.65 15.60
C ALA A 983 -22.23 -25.82 16.70
N GLU A 984 -23.06 -26.47 17.52
CA GLU A 984 -23.71 -25.87 18.67
C GLU A 984 -22.74 -25.58 19.83
N ASP A 985 -21.81 -26.50 20.10
CA ASP A 985 -20.71 -26.32 21.06
C ASP A 985 -19.79 -25.18 20.60
N MET A 986 -19.49 -25.07 19.31
CA MET A 986 -18.72 -23.95 18.76
C MET A 986 -19.43 -22.61 18.95
N LEU A 987 -20.75 -22.55 18.72
CA LEU A 987 -21.52 -21.33 18.98
C LEU A 987 -21.56 -20.99 20.47
N GLN A 988 -21.66 -22.00 21.34
CA GLN A 988 -21.62 -21.81 22.79
C GLN A 988 -20.24 -21.36 23.27
N PHE A 989 -19.16 -21.87 22.68
CA PHE A 989 -17.81 -21.40 22.96
C PHE A 989 -17.63 -19.93 22.59
N ILE A 990 -18.15 -19.51 21.43
CA ILE A 990 -18.03 -18.12 20.94
C ILE A 990 -18.93 -17.15 21.71
N LEU A 991 -20.16 -17.55 22.05
CA LEU A 991 -21.20 -16.64 22.57
C LEU A 991 -21.54 -16.84 24.06
N GLY A 992 -21.03 -17.89 24.70
CA GLY A 992 -21.36 -18.29 26.08
C GLY A 992 -22.78 -18.84 26.25
N ASP A 993 -23.26 -18.94 27.50
CA ASP A 993 -24.55 -19.57 27.88
C ASP A 993 -25.82 -18.88 27.33
N LYS A 994 -25.70 -17.83 26.51
CA LYS A 994 -26.81 -16.99 26.02
C LYS A 994 -27.36 -17.38 24.64
N LYS A 995 -27.05 -18.59 24.17
CA LYS A 995 -27.43 -19.18 22.87
C LYS A 995 -28.90 -18.96 22.46
N GLY A 996 -29.86 -19.12 23.38
CA GLY A 996 -31.30 -19.05 23.08
C GLY A 996 -31.84 -17.63 22.85
N VAL A 997 -31.22 -16.60 23.41
CA VAL A 997 -31.68 -15.19 23.35
C VAL A 997 -31.02 -14.42 22.21
N ILE A 998 -29.95 -14.97 21.63
CA ILE A 998 -29.13 -14.36 20.56
C ILE A 998 -29.42 -15.03 19.21
N ARG A 999 -30.64 -15.54 18.99
CA ARG A 999 -31.06 -16.04 17.67
C ARG A 999 -31.16 -14.89 16.65
N GLN A 1000 -30.10 -14.76 15.86
CA GLN A 1000 -30.09 -14.80 14.38
C GLN A 1000 -31.12 -14.00 13.54
N LYS A 1001 -31.83 -12.99 14.05
CA LYS A 1001 -32.73 -12.19 13.19
C LYS A 1001 -32.03 -11.26 12.18
N THR A 1002 -30.70 -11.19 12.13
CA THR A 1002 -29.99 -10.27 11.21
C THR A 1002 -28.91 -10.90 10.32
N ALA A 1003 -28.68 -12.22 10.40
CA ALA A 1003 -27.85 -12.96 9.44
C ALA A 1003 -28.71 -13.87 8.54
N LEU A 1004 -30.00 -13.56 8.41
CA LEU A 1004 -30.89 -14.29 7.53
C LEU A 1004 -30.54 -14.00 6.06
N PRO A 1005 -30.43 -15.04 5.21
CA PRO A 1005 -30.11 -14.84 3.80
C PRO A 1005 -31.22 -14.00 3.13
N PRO A 1006 -30.86 -13.14 2.17
CA PRO A 1006 -31.85 -12.37 1.42
C PRO A 1006 -32.87 -13.26 0.72
N ALA A 1007 -34.14 -12.86 0.73
CA ALA A 1007 -35.19 -13.58 0.03
C ALA A 1007 -35.03 -13.56 -1.49
N TRP A 1008 -34.27 -12.60 -2.03
CA TRP A 1008 -34.00 -12.49 -3.46
C TRP A 1008 -32.74 -13.25 -3.89
N SER A 1009 -32.10 -14.01 -2.99
CA SER A 1009 -30.98 -14.88 -3.34
C SER A 1009 -31.46 -16.08 -4.15
N PRO A 1010 -30.86 -16.41 -5.31
CA PRO A 1010 -31.13 -17.66 -6.01
C PRO A 1010 -31.06 -18.86 -5.06
N LEU A 1011 -32.01 -19.79 -5.17
CA LEU A 1011 -32.03 -20.99 -4.33
C LEU A 1011 -31.54 -22.18 -5.14
N THR A 1012 -30.54 -22.88 -4.62
CA THR A 1012 -30.10 -24.16 -5.17
C THR A 1012 -30.80 -25.28 -4.42
N ILE A 1013 -31.50 -26.13 -5.15
CA ILE A 1013 -32.21 -27.32 -4.68
C ILE A 1013 -31.42 -28.53 -5.16
N ASN A 1014 -31.05 -29.44 -4.25
CA ASN A 1014 -30.35 -30.68 -4.58
C ASN A 1014 -31.08 -31.91 -4.04
N LEU A 1015 -31.13 -32.95 -4.87
CA LEU A 1015 -31.60 -34.30 -4.54
C LEU A 1015 -30.42 -35.27 -4.55
N ARG A 1016 -30.16 -35.93 -3.44
CA ARG A 1016 -29.12 -36.96 -3.32
C ARG A 1016 -29.68 -38.23 -2.73
N PHE A 1017 -29.39 -39.36 -3.35
CA PHE A 1017 -29.71 -40.68 -2.81
C PHE A 1017 -28.54 -41.21 -2.01
N SER A 1018 -28.81 -41.72 -0.81
CA SER A 1018 -27.81 -42.30 0.08
C SER A 1018 -28.26 -43.68 0.55
N PRO A 1019 -27.56 -44.77 0.18
CA PRO A 1019 -26.42 -44.84 -0.77
C PRO A 1019 -26.77 -44.35 -2.20
N PRO A 1020 -25.79 -44.07 -3.09
CA PRO A 1020 -26.06 -43.61 -4.45
C PRO A 1020 -26.89 -44.61 -5.28
N LEU A 1021 -27.92 -44.13 -5.98
CA LEU A 1021 -28.75 -44.93 -6.89
C LEU A 1021 -28.45 -44.60 -8.37
N PRO A 1022 -28.36 -45.62 -9.26
CA PRO A 1022 -28.27 -45.41 -10.70
C PRO A 1022 -29.58 -44.84 -11.26
N GLN A 1023 -29.50 -44.00 -12.29
CA GLN A 1023 -30.62 -43.20 -12.79
C GLN A 1023 -31.87 -44.01 -13.15
N SER A 1024 -31.70 -45.21 -13.72
CA SER A 1024 -32.80 -46.13 -14.06
C SER A 1024 -33.56 -46.70 -12.86
N ARG A 1025 -32.99 -46.62 -11.66
CA ARG A 1025 -33.61 -47.09 -10.39
C ARG A 1025 -33.98 -45.94 -9.45
N ARG A 1026 -33.79 -44.69 -9.87
CA ARG A 1026 -34.17 -43.54 -9.04
C ARG A 1026 -35.69 -43.37 -9.09
N PRO A 1027 -36.36 -43.23 -7.94
CA PRO A 1027 -37.76 -42.80 -7.92
C PRO A 1027 -37.86 -41.39 -8.50
N ARG A 1028 -38.79 -41.19 -9.44
CA ARG A 1028 -39.02 -39.90 -10.08
C ARG A 1028 -39.90 -39.05 -9.17
N VAL A 1029 -39.43 -37.85 -8.83
CA VAL A 1029 -40.19 -36.88 -8.04
C VAL A 1029 -41.19 -36.19 -8.94
N THR A 1030 -42.48 -36.20 -8.58
CA THR A 1030 -43.58 -35.55 -9.34
C THR A 1030 -44.06 -34.27 -8.69
N ARG A 1031 -43.83 -34.10 -7.38
CA ARG A 1031 -44.21 -32.90 -6.64
C ARG A 1031 -43.35 -32.63 -5.42
N LEU A 1032 -42.98 -31.36 -5.23
CA LEU A 1032 -42.36 -30.82 -4.02
C LEU A 1032 -43.10 -29.56 -3.60
N ILE A 1033 -43.42 -29.40 -2.31
CA ILE A 1033 -44.04 -28.18 -1.77
C ILE A 1033 -43.28 -27.71 -0.54
N TRP A 1034 -42.82 -26.46 -0.56
CA TRP A 1034 -42.20 -25.82 0.58
C TRP A 1034 -43.08 -24.70 1.13
N THR A 1035 -43.07 -24.57 2.46
CA THR A 1035 -43.53 -23.38 3.16
C THR A 1035 -42.32 -22.56 3.58
N VAL A 1036 -42.26 -21.31 3.14
CA VAL A 1036 -41.16 -20.36 3.37
C VAL A 1036 -41.66 -19.24 4.26
N LYS A 1037 -41.00 -18.96 5.38
CA LYS A 1037 -41.26 -17.73 6.13
C LYS A 1037 -40.29 -16.66 5.69
N THR A 1038 -40.85 -15.51 5.29
CA THR A 1038 -40.09 -14.34 4.87
C THR A 1038 -40.32 -13.21 5.86
N SER A 1039 -39.24 -12.66 6.43
CA SER A 1039 -39.30 -11.48 7.29
C SER A 1039 -39.09 -10.25 6.44
N SER A 1040 -40.04 -9.31 6.44
CA SER A 1040 -39.97 -8.12 5.58
C SER A 1040 -40.74 -6.93 6.16
N ILE A 1041 -40.49 -5.75 5.60
CA ILE A 1041 -41.25 -4.52 5.88
C ILE A 1041 -41.99 -4.04 4.63
N GLU A 1042 -43.02 -3.23 4.82
CA GLU A 1042 -43.73 -2.58 3.70
C GLU A 1042 -42.80 -1.65 2.93
N ALA A 1043 -42.87 -1.71 1.60
CA ALA A 1043 -42.24 -0.74 0.72
C ALA A 1043 -43.10 0.54 0.64
N PRO A 1044 -42.52 1.71 0.28
CA PRO A 1044 -43.29 2.94 0.11
C PRO A 1044 -44.45 2.77 -0.89
N LYS A 1045 -45.68 3.06 -0.44
CA LYS A 1045 -46.92 2.81 -1.22
C LYS A 1045 -46.98 3.50 -2.59
N ARG A 1046 -46.21 4.58 -2.76
CA ARG A 1046 -46.08 5.36 -4.01
C ARG A 1046 -45.23 4.67 -5.07
N GLN A 1047 -44.55 3.58 -4.74
CA GLN A 1047 -43.65 2.88 -5.66
C GLN A 1047 -44.37 1.74 -6.38
N ALA A 1048 -43.96 1.51 -7.63
CA ALA A 1048 -44.30 0.33 -8.41
C ALA A 1048 -43.00 -0.33 -8.89
N VAL A 1049 -43.02 -1.66 -8.99
CA VAL A 1049 -41.84 -2.44 -9.40
C VAL A 1049 -42.11 -3.00 -10.78
N LEU A 1050 -41.18 -2.75 -11.69
CA LEU A 1050 -41.11 -3.44 -12.96
C LEU A 1050 -40.09 -4.57 -12.83
N GLN A 1051 -40.55 -5.80 -13.04
CA GLN A 1051 -39.70 -6.96 -13.22
C GLN A 1051 -39.66 -7.28 -14.72
N VAL A 1052 -38.48 -7.17 -15.32
CA VAL A 1052 -38.28 -7.64 -16.69
C VAL A 1052 -37.72 -9.06 -16.61
N GLN A 1053 -38.29 -9.97 -17.39
CA GLN A 1053 -37.85 -11.35 -17.55
C GLN A 1053 -37.59 -11.61 -19.03
N ARG A 1054 -36.56 -12.40 -19.31
CA ARG A 1054 -36.33 -12.95 -20.65
C ARG A 1054 -36.74 -14.42 -20.68
N LEU A 1055 -37.50 -14.78 -21.70
CA LEU A 1055 -37.92 -16.15 -22.03
C LEU A 1055 -37.44 -16.52 -23.44
N GLY A 1056 -36.98 -17.77 -23.60
CA GLY A 1056 -36.45 -18.25 -24.88
C GLY A 1056 -34.97 -17.93 -25.15
N LEU A 1057 -34.52 -18.15 -26.39
CA LEU A 1057 -33.16 -17.89 -26.89
C LEU A 1057 -33.21 -16.56 -27.64
N PRO A 1058 -32.28 -15.61 -27.44
CA PRO A 1058 -30.89 -15.77 -26.99
C PRO A 1058 -30.68 -15.23 -25.55
N GLY A 1059 -29.58 -15.61 -24.90
CA GLY A 1059 -29.27 -15.14 -23.53
C GLY A 1059 -28.76 -13.69 -23.38
N PHE A 1060 -28.78 -12.94 -24.49
CA PHE A 1060 -28.15 -11.63 -24.73
C PHE A 1060 -28.97 -10.32 -24.70
N ALA A 1061 -30.18 -10.18 -24.16
CA ALA A 1061 -31.03 -9.02 -24.56
C ALA A 1061 -30.79 -7.77 -23.70
N GLU A 1062 -30.18 -6.71 -24.27
CA GLU A 1062 -30.35 -5.36 -23.71
C GLU A 1062 -31.78 -4.92 -23.96
N ILE A 1063 -32.51 -4.70 -22.89
CA ILE A 1063 -33.84 -4.10 -22.93
C ILE A 1063 -33.69 -2.64 -22.50
N HIS A 1064 -33.98 -1.75 -23.43
CA HIS A 1064 -34.04 -0.33 -23.15
C HIS A 1064 -35.21 -0.04 -22.21
N CYS A 1065 -34.94 0.77 -21.19
CA CYS A 1065 -35.91 1.16 -20.18
C CYS A 1065 -35.54 2.57 -19.68
N PRO A 1066 -36.50 3.47 -19.42
CA PRO A 1066 -36.21 4.78 -18.85
C PRO A 1066 -35.58 4.67 -17.45
N PRO A 1067 -34.80 5.68 -17.02
CA PRO A 1067 -34.23 5.71 -15.68
C PRO A 1067 -35.29 5.59 -14.59
N ASP A 1068 -35.05 4.70 -13.63
CA ASP A 1068 -35.89 4.52 -12.46
C ASP A 1068 -35.58 5.51 -11.33
N LEU A 1069 -36.24 5.37 -10.17
CA LEU A 1069 -36.03 6.29 -9.04
C LEU A 1069 -34.57 6.28 -8.49
N ALA A 1070 -33.81 5.22 -8.75
CA ALA A 1070 -32.39 5.16 -8.42
C ALA A 1070 -31.46 5.58 -9.58
N GLY A 1071 -32.02 6.13 -10.67
CA GLY A 1071 -31.27 6.57 -11.85
C GLY A 1071 -30.82 5.45 -12.78
N ARG A 1072 -31.37 4.22 -12.64
CA ARG A 1072 -30.97 3.07 -13.46
C ARG A 1072 -31.84 2.96 -14.70
N GLY A 1073 -31.23 3.00 -15.89
CA GLY A 1073 -31.90 2.92 -17.19
C GLY A 1073 -32.01 1.49 -17.73
N ALA A 1074 -31.60 1.27 -18.98
CA ALA A 1074 -31.60 -0.03 -19.65
C ALA A 1074 -30.99 -1.16 -18.80
N GLY A 1075 -31.41 -2.39 -19.05
CA GLY A 1075 -30.95 -3.57 -18.32
C GLY A 1075 -30.78 -4.76 -19.24
N VAL A 1076 -30.08 -5.77 -18.74
CA VAL A 1076 -29.80 -7.00 -19.48
C VAL A 1076 -30.50 -8.18 -18.83
N ASN A 1077 -30.97 -9.12 -19.65
CA ASN A 1077 -31.65 -10.33 -19.20
C ASN A 1077 -32.85 -10.03 -18.29
N SER A 1078 -32.81 -10.51 -17.05
CA SER A 1078 -33.82 -10.24 -16.04
C SER A 1078 -33.33 -9.15 -15.10
N PHE A 1079 -34.13 -8.11 -14.91
CA PHE A 1079 -33.76 -7.00 -14.02
C PHE A 1079 -34.99 -6.35 -13.38
N TYR A 1080 -34.71 -5.50 -12.39
CA TYR A 1080 -35.74 -4.80 -11.61
C TYR A 1080 -35.58 -3.30 -11.72
N ARG A 1081 -36.69 -2.58 -11.87
CA ARG A 1081 -36.75 -1.12 -11.80
C ARG A 1081 -37.86 -0.68 -10.87
N ILE A 1082 -37.58 0.40 -10.13
CA ILE A 1082 -38.53 0.94 -9.14
C ILE A 1082 -38.95 2.32 -9.60
N PHE A 1083 -40.21 2.44 -10.02
CA PHE A 1083 -40.81 3.68 -10.51
C PHE A 1083 -41.80 4.25 -9.49
N SER A 1084 -42.19 5.51 -9.69
CA SER A 1084 -43.38 6.07 -9.05
C SER A 1084 -44.64 5.52 -9.70
N LYS A 1085 -45.69 5.31 -8.90
CA LYS A 1085 -47.01 4.95 -9.44
C LYS A 1085 -47.50 6.03 -10.40
N GLY A 1086 -48.00 5.62 -11.56
CA GLY A 1086 -48.43 6.52 -12.63
C GLY A 1086 -47.29 6.95 -13.59
N SER A 1087 -46.05 6.51 -13.37
CA SER A 1087 -44.96 6.74 -14.33
C SER A 1087 -45.24 6.07 -15.67
N LYS A 1088 -45.03 6.80 -16.77
CA LYS A 1088 -45.03 6.22 -18.12
C LYS A 1088 -43.69 5.53 -18.37
N VAL A 1089 -43.74 4.26 -18.75
CA VAL A 1089 -42.57 3.43 -19.03
C VAL A 1089 -42.66 2.89 -20.44
N SER A 1090 -41.56 2.94 -21.19
CA SER A 1090 -41.39 2.18 -22.43
C SER A 1090 -40.29 1.13 -22.26
N LEU A 1091 -40.52 -0.04 -22.85
CA LEU A 1091 -39.54 -1.10 -22.96
C LEU A 1091 -39.22 -1.33 -24.43
N GLY A 1092 -37.94 -1.31 -24.78
CA GLY A 1092 -37.47 -1.56 -26.15
C GLY A 1092 -36.60 -2.81 -26.20
N ALA A 1093 -36.95 -3.77 -27.06
CA ALA A 1093 -36.13 -4.92 -27.41
C ALA A 1093 -35.54 -4.74 -28.82
N PRO A 1094 -34.31 -5.21 -29.07
CA PRO A 1094 -33.78 -5.27 -30.44
C PRO A 1094 -34.51 -6.32 -31.27
N GLU A 1095 -34.67 -6.09 -32.58
CA GLU A 1095 -35.31 -7.02 -33.52
C GLU A 1095 -34.58 -8.38 -33.55
N MET A 1096 -33.26 -8.31 -33.53
CA MET A 1096 -32.36 -9.47 -33.62
C MET A 1096 -31.26 -9.32 -32.59
N ASN A 1097 -30.86 -10.45 -32.02
CA ASN A 1097 -29.79 -10.50 -31.04
C ASN A 1097 -29.01 -11.81 -31.17
N GLY A 1098 -27.85 -11.75 -31.83
CA GLY A 1098 -27.17 -12.99 -32.25
C GLY A 1098 -28.07 -13.82 -33.18
N ALA A 1099 -28.23 -15.12 -32.87
CA ALA A 1099 -28.99 -16.07 -33.69
C ALA A 1099 -30.49 -16.13 -33.36
N ALA A 1100 -31.04 -15.15 -32.64
CA ALA A 1100 -32.42 -15.19 -32.23
C ALA A 1100 -33.16 -13.87 -32.43
N ALA A 1101 -34.43 -14.01 -32.74
CA ALA A 1101 -35.36 -12.94 -33.07
C ALA A 1101 -36.27 -12.67 -31.87
N PHE A 1102 -36.60 -11.41 -31.67
CA PHE A 1102 -37.65 -11.03 -30.73
C PHE A 1102 -39.01 -11.47 -31.27
N ASP A 1103 -39.80 -12.18 -30.45
CA ASP A 1103 -41.14 -12.63 -30.82
C ASP A 1103 -42.21 -11.66 -30.32
N SER A 1104 -42.23 -11.42 -29.01
CA SER A 1104 -43.29 -10.65 -28.37
C SER A 1104 -43.02 -10.30 -26.91
N TRP A 1105 -43.80 -9.34 -26.39
CA TRP A 1105 -43.91 -8.99 -24.98
C TRP A 1105 -45.19 -9.57 -24.36
N ASP A 1106 -45.03 -10.15 -23.17
CA ASP A 1106 -46.10 -10.44 -22.22
C ASP A 1106 -46.00 -9.48 -21.02
N LEU A 1107 -46.98 -8.60 -20.86
CA LEU A 1107 -47.09 -7.66 -19.74
C LEU A 1107 -48.20 -8.11 -18.80
N VAL A 1108 -47.82 -8.46 -17.58
CA VAL A 1108 -48.73 -8.98 -16.55
C VAL A 1108 -48.63 -8.14 -15.28
N GLY A 1109 -49.77 -7.66 -14.80
CA GLY A 1109 -49.93 -6.90 -13.57
C GLY A 1109 -51.41 -6.75 -13.22
N MET A 1110 -51.72 -6.31 -12.01
CA MET A 1110 -53.12 -6.27 -11.52
C MET A 1110 -54.04 -5.41 -12.39
N ARG A 1111 -53.49 -4.42 -13.12
CA ARG A 1111 -54.22 -3.51 -14.01
C ARG A 1111 -53.80 -3.62 -15.48
N ILE A 1112 -52.91 -4.56 -15.81
CA ILE A 1112 -52.39 -4.73 -17.16
C ILE A 1112 -52.22 -6.21 -17.46
N GLU A 1113 -52.90 -6.68 -18.50
CA GLU A 1113 -52.74 -8.04 -19.03
C GLU A 1113 -52.71 -7.92 -20.55
N ARG A 1114 -51.50 -7.93 -21.11
CA ARG A 1114 -51.25 -7.83 -22.56
C ARG A 1114 -50.28 -8.92 -22.94
N MET A 1115 -50.75 -9.92 -23.65
CA MET A 1115 -49.95 -11.07 -24.06
C MET A 1115 -49.67 -11.02 -25.56
N GLY A 1116 -48.50 -11.46 -25.99
CA GLY A 1116 -48.13 -11.63 -27.39
C GLY A 1116 -47.96 -10.33 -28.17
N VAL A 1117 -47.53 -9.24 -27.53
CA VAL A 1117 -47.32 -7.94 -28.20
C VAL A 1117 -46.05 -7.98 -29.04
N GLY A 1118 -46.15 -8.10 -30.37
CA GLY A 1118 -45.01 -8.24 -31.27
C GLY A 1118 -44.22 -6.95 -31.59
N ASP A 1119 -44.63 -5.79 -31.05
CA ASP A 1119 -43.90 -4.53 -31.25
C ASP A 1119 -42.56 -4.56 -30.51
N LEU A 1120 -41.49 -4.07 -31.15
CA LEU A 1120 -40.15 -3.97 -30.53
C LEU A 1120 -40.16 -3.04 -29.32
N GLU A 1121 -40.97 -1.99 -29.36
CA GLU A 1121 -41.17 -1.06 -28.26
C GLU A 1121 -42.59 -1.16 -27.72
N VAL A 1122 -42.72 -1.35 -26.40
CA VAL A 1122 -44.01 -1.39 -25.71
C VAL A 1122 -44.05 -0.34 -24.60
N ALA A 1123 -45.05 0.54 -24.68
CA ALA A 1123 -45.30 1.58 -23.67
C ALA A 1123 -46.51 1.25 -22.80
N PHE A 1124 -46.40 1.54 -21.50
CA PHE A 1124 -47.45 1.34 -20.50
C PHE A 1124 -47.27 2.28 -19.31
N THR A 1125 -48.27 2.35 -18.44
CA THR A 1125 -48.22 3.15 -17.20
C THR A 1125 -48.03 2.23 -16.01
N MET A 1126 -47.09 2.57 -15.13
CA MET A 1126 -46.80 1.85 -13.88
C MET A 1126 -47.84 2.18 -12.79
N ASP A 1127 -49.11 1.86 -13.00
CA ASP A 1127 -50.14 2.07 -11.98
C ASP A 1127 -50.04 1.06 -10.82
N ASP A 1128 -49.46 -0.11 -11.10
CA ASP A 1128 -49.15 -1.16 -10.14
C ASP A 1128 -47.85 -1.88 -10.52
N HIS A 1129 -47.47 -2.92 -9.78
CA HIS A 1129 -46.36 -3.81 -10.12
C HIS A 1129 -46.64 -4.53 -11.44
N VAL A 1130 -45.61 -4.61 -12.29
CA VAL A 1130 -45.69 -5.21 -13.63
C VAL A 1130 -44.55 -6.20 -13.80
N VAL A 1131 -44.87 -7.37 -14.32
CA VAL A 1131 -43.91 -8.33 -14.89
C VAL A 1131 -43.98 -8.19 -16.40
N ALA A 1132 -42.85 -7.90 -17.03
CA ALA A 1132 -42.69 -7.83 -18.46
C ALA A 1132 -41.80 -8.98 -18.92
N GLN A 1133 -42.36 -9.92 -19.68
CA GLN A 1133 -41.63 -11.05 -20.24
C GLN A 1133 -41.35 -10.76 -21.72
N SER A 1134 -40.07 -10.77 -22.10
CA SER A 1134 -39.66 -10.74 -23.50
C SER A 1134 -39.49 -12.17 -24.00
N HIS A 1135 -40.17 -12.50 -25.09
CA HIS A 1135 -40.12 -13.82 -25.72
C HIS A 1135 -39.20 -13.78 -26.93
N TRP A 1136 -38.34 -14.78 -27.04
CA TRP A 1136 -37.35 -14.87 -28.09
C TRP A 1136 -37.28 -16.29 -28.68
N SER A 1137 -37.18 -16.37 -30.00
CA SER A 1137 -37.06 -17.62 -30.74
C SER A 1137 -35.77 -17.66 -31.56
N SER A 1138 -35.26 -18.87 -31.84
CA SER A 1138 -34.09 -19.03 -32.70
C SER A 1138 -34.44 -18.63 -34.13
N ALA A 1139 -33.69 -17.67 -34.69
CA ALA A 1139 -33.79 -17.26 -36.09
C ALA A 1139 -33.32 -18.36 -37.05
N LEU A 1140 -32.52 -19.32 -36.56
CA LEU A 1140 -32.11 -20.52 -37.30
C LEU A 1140 -33.15 -21.65 -37.23
N ALA A 1141 -34.08 -21.60 -36.28
CA ALA A 1141 -35.18 -22.56 -36.17
C ALA A 1141 -36.32 -22.32 -37.17
N GLY A 1142 -36.16 -21.36 -38.09
CA GLY A 1142 -37.07 -21.14 -39.23
C GLY A 1142 -37.24 -22.34 -40.17
N ASN A 1143 -36.61 -23.49 -39.90
CA ASN A 1143 -36.77 -24.71 -40.68
C ASN A 1143 -37.14 -25.99 -39.89
N LEU A 1144 -37.41 -25.95 -38.57
CA LEU A 1144 -37.62 -27.20 -37.79
C LEU A 1144 -38.81 -27.23 -36.81
N THR A 1145 -39.78 -26.33 -36.96
CA THR A 1145 -41.18 -26.70 -36.69
C THR A 1145 -41.92 -26.58 -37.99
N ALA A 1146 -42.52 -27.68 -38.45
CA ALA A 1146 -43.32 -27.70 -39.66
C ALA A 1146 -44.57 -26.84 -39.45
N GLU A 1147 -44.45 -25.52 -39.59
CA GLU A 1147 -45.54 -24.76 -40.18
C GLU A 1147 -45.59 -25.14 -41.66
N PRO A 1148 -46.75 -25.57 -42.19
CA PRO A 1148 -46.89 -25.90 -43.59
C PRO A 1148 -46.37 -24.75 -44.45
N SER A 1149 -45.51 -25.05 -45.43
CA SER A 1149 -45.06 -24.04 -46.40
C SER A 1149 -46.28 -23.40 -47.11
N LEU A 1150 -46.11 -22.22 -47.72
CA LEU A 1150 -47.17 -21.60 -48.55
C LEU A 1150 -47.73 -22.59 -49.59
N ALA A 1151 -46.87 -23.46 -50.13
CA ALA A 1151 -47.26 -24.54 -51.03
C ALA A 1151 -48.14 -25.59 -50.33
N ALA A 1152 -47.83 -25.98 -49.10
CA ALA A 1152 -48.62 -26.92 -48.31
C ALA A 1152 -49.97 -26.33 -47.87
N PHE A 1153 -50.06 -25.05 -47.46
CA PHE A 1153 -51.35 -24.41 -47.20
C PHE A 1153 -52.20 -24.23 -48.47
N SER A 1154 -51.57 -24.01 -49.62
CA SER A 1154 -52.27 -23.93 -50.91
C SER A 1154 -52.80 -25.30 -51.33
N LEU A 1155 -51.99 -26.37 -51.18
CA LEU A 1155 -52.41 -27.75 -51.43
C LEU A 1155 -53.55 -28.19 -50.49
N ILE A 1156 -53.46 -27.87 -49.19
CA ILE A 1156 -54.51 -28.17 -48.20
C ILE A 1156 -55.79 -27.35 -48.49
N ALA A 1157 -55.66 -26.12 -49.00
CA ALA A 1157 -56.82 -25.31 -49.40
C ALA A 1157 -57.53 -25.86 -50.65
N GLU A 1158 -56.79 -26.52 -51.55
CA GLU A 1158 -57.30 -27.05 -52.82
C GLU A 1158 -57.81 -28.49 -52.72
N GLU A 1159 -57.13 -29.36 -51.97
CA GLU A 1159 -57.31 -30.82 -52.04
C GLU A 1159 -57.89 -31.47 -50.76
N HIS A 1160 -58.02 -30.73 -49.65
CA HIS A 1160 -58.48 -31.33 -48.39
C HIS A 1160 -59.99 -31.62 -48.40
N THR A 1161 -60.39 -32.80 -47.92
CA THR A 1161 -61.77 -33.30 -47.96
C THR A 1161 -62.74 -32.55 -47.04
N ASP A 1162 -62.21 -31.93 -45.97
CA ASP A 1162 -62.96 -31.12 -45.01
C ASP A 1162 -63.09 -29.63 -45.45
N PRO A 1163 -64.32 -29.07 -45.61
CA PRO A 1163 -64.56 -27.68 -45.98
C PRO A 1163 -64.05 -26.62 -44.98
N GLU A 1164 -64.09 -26.88 -43.67
CA GLU A 1164 -63.62 -25.93 -42.65
C GLU A 1164 -62.09 -25.87 -42.64
N VAL A 1165 -61.44 -27.00 -42.88
CA VAL A 1165 -59.98 -27.07 -43.01
C VAL A 1165 -59.52 -26.32 -44.26
N ARG A 1166 -60.22 -26.47 -45.41
CA ARG A 1166 -59.94 -25.67 -46.62
C ARG A 1166 -60.10 -24.17 -46.38
N ALA A 1167 -61.18 -23.74 -45.72
CA ALA A 1167 -61.44 -22.33 -45.43
C ALA A 1167 -60.43 -21.71 -44.44
N THR A 1168 -59.90 -22.53 -43.52
CA THR A 1168 -58.90 -22.11 -42.53
C THR A 1168 -57.50 -22.05 -43.15
N ALA A 1169 -57.14 -23.03 -43.98
CA ALA A 1169 -55.90 -23.06 -44.75
C ALA A 1169 -55.83 -21.90 -45.77
N ALA A 1170 -56.94 -21.60 -46.47
CA ALA A 1170 -57.03 -20.47 -47.38
C ALA A 1170 -56.89 -19.11 -46.67
N ARG A 1171 -57.43 -18.96 -45.45
CA ARG A 1171 -57.24 -17.76 -44.61
C ARG A 1171 -55.80 -17.59 -44.16
N LYS A 1172 -55.13 -18.67 -43.76
CA LYS A 1172 -53.70 -18.65 -43.38
C LYS A 1172 -52.79 -18.37 -44.58
N ALA A 1173 -53.06 -18.95 -45.75
CA ALA A 1173 -52.33 -18.66 -47.00
C ALA A 1173 -52.46 -17.18 -47.44
N LYS A 1174 -53.62 -16.55 -47.20
CA LYS A 1174 -53.84 -15.11 -47.47
C LYS A 1174 -53.07 -14.19 -46.51
N ARG A 1175 -52.87 -14.60 -45.25
CA ARG A 1175 -52.21 -13.81 -44.21
C ARG A 1175 -50.68 -13.77 -44.36
N TRP A 1176 -50.10 -14.76 -45.04
CA TRP A 1176 -48.65 -14.84 -45.35
C TRP A 1176 -48.18 -13.88 -46.45
N ARG A 1177 -49.09 -13.19 -47.15
CA ARG A 1177 -48.74 -12.07 -48.04
C ARG A 1177 -48.70 -10.76 -47.25
N GLY A 1178 -47.62 -10.54 -46.49
CA GLY A 1178 -47.19 -9.24 -45.95
C GLY A 1178 -46.11 -8.59 -46.84
N PRO A 1179 -45.77 -7.29 -46.66
CA PRO A 1179 -45.29 -6.40 -47.72
C PRO A 1179 -43.89 -6.74 -48.24
N GLY A 1180 -43.65 -6.57 -49.54
CA GLY A 1180 -42.39 -6.88 -50.19
C GLY A 1180 -41.29 -5.90 -49.78
N ARG A 1181 -40.03 -6.34 -49.77
CA ARG A 1181 -38.86 -5.46 -49.68
C ARG A 1181 -38.26 -5.34 -51.09
N GLN A 1182 -38.08 -4.13 -51.60
CA GLN A 1182 -37.43 -3.89 -52.89
C GLN A 1182 -35.91 -3.92 -52.74
N ARG A 1183 -35.21 -4.53 -53.71
CA ARG A 1183 -33.74 -4.68 -53.71
C ARG A 1183 -33.10 -3.41 -54.30
N LEU A 1184 -32.30 -2.71 -53.50
CA LEU A 1184 -31.45 -1.60 -53.93
C LEU A 1184 -30.13 -2.17 -54.50
N ARG A 1185 -29.80 -1.85 -55.74
CA ARG A 1185 -28.71 -2.49 -56.50
C ARG A 1185 -27.59 -1.53 -56.88
N ALA A 1186 -26.39 -2.06 -57.07
CA ALA A 1186 -25.23 -1.25 -57.45
C ALA A 1186 -25.33 -0.63 -58.87
N ALA A 1187 -26.14 -1.22 -59.76
CA ALA A 1187 -26.34 -0.78 -61.15
C ALA A 1187 -27.78 -1.07 -61.61
N PRO A 1188 -28.31 -0.42 -62.68
CA PRO A 1188 -29.68 -0.60 -63.18
C PRO A 1188 -29.85 -1.93 -63.94
N SER A 1189 -29.65 -3.05 -63.24
CA SER A 1189 -29.79 -4.41 -63.77
C SER A 1189 -30.23 -5.37 -62.68
N ALA A 1190 -31.09 -6.33 -63.03
CA ALA A 1190 -31.57 -7.36 -62.11
C ALA A 1190 -30.46 -8.34 -61.65
N GLU A 1191 -29.34 -8.39 -62.36
CA GLU A 1191 -28.17 -9.22 -62.03
C GLU A 1191 -27.13 -8.47 -61.19
N ALA A 1192 -27.26 -7.16 -61.03
CA ALA A 1192 -26.33 -6.37 -60.25
C ALA A 1192 -26.42 -6.72 -58.74
N PRO A 1193 -25.29 -6.69 -58.00
CA PRO A 1193 -25.25 -6.97 -56.57
C PRO A 1193 -26.25 -6.10 -55.81
N VAL A 1194 -26.99 -6.73 -54.90
CA VAL A 1194 -27.89 -6.03 -53.99
C VAL A 1194 -27.05 -5.39 -52.89
N ILE A 1195 -27.10 -4.06 -52.80
CA ILE A 1195 -26.34 -3.26 -51.85
C ILE A 1195 -27.20 -2.78 -50.68
N GLY A 1196 -28.53 -2.98 -50.75
CA GLY A 1196 -29.47 -2.71 -49.67
C GLY A 1196 -30.88 -3.22 -49.97
N MET A 1197 -31.76 -3.19 -48.97
CA MET A 1197 -33.18 -3.56 -49.11
C MET A 1197 -34.04 -2.40 -48.63
N VAL A 1198 -34.86 -1.85 -49.53
CA VAL A 1198 -35.77 -0.74 -49.25
C VAL A 1198 -37.15 -1.32 -48.91
N PRO A 1199 -37.75 -1.03 -47.74
CA PRO A 1199 -39.12 -1.42 -47.43
C PRO A 1199 -40.12 -0.79 -48.41
N GLU A 1200 -41.09 -1.57 -48.91
CA GLU A 1200 -42.16 -1.03 -49.76
C GLU A 1200 -43.02 -0.02 -48.95
N GLY A 1201 -43.09 1.23 -49.43
CA GLY A 1201 -43.70 2.37 -48.74
C GLY A 1201 -42.72 3.34 -48.07
N ALA A 1202 -41.42 3.03 -48.02
CA ALA A 1202 -40.41 3.98 -47.57
C ALA A 1202 -40.26 5.15 -48.55
N ALA A 1203 -40.23 6.39 -48.03
CA ALA A 1203 -39.92 7.56 -48.84
C ALA A 1203 -38.45 7.50 -49.29
N VAL A 1204 -38.23 7.53 -50.61
CA VAL A 1204 -36.90 7.55 -51.22
C VAL A 1204 -36.76 8.76 -52.12
N GLU A 1205 -35.56 9.33 -52.17
CA GLU A 1205 -35.25 10.43 -53.07
C GLU A 1205 -34.77 9.87 -54.40
N VAL A 1206 -35.46 10.19 -55.50
CA VAL A 1206 -35.06 9.75 -56.84
C VAL A 1206 -34.02 10.72 -57.38
N LEU A 1207 -32.80 10.21 -57.56
CA LEU A 1207 -31.65 10.99 -58.05
C LEU A 1207 -31.54 10.99 -59.57
N GLU A 1208 -31.94 9.89 -60.23
CA GLU A 1208 -31.81 9.72 -61.68
C GLU A 1208 -32.82 8.67 -62.19
N GLN A 1209 -33.45 8.90 -63.34
CA GLN A 1209 -34.30 7.91 -64.03
C GLN A 1209 -33.71 7.58 -65.39
N VAL A 1210 -33.58 6.29 -65.72
CA VAL A 1210 -33.01 5.83 -66.99
C VAL A 1210 -34.10 5.20 -67.85
N GLU A 1211 -34.08 5.46 -69.16
CA GLU A 1211 -34.94 4.78 -70.14
C GLU A 1211 -34.58 3.28 -70.15
N GLY A 1212 -35.38 2.50 -69.42
CA GLY A 1212 -35.09 1.11 -69.09
C GLY A 1212 -35.80 0.59 -67.83
N GLY A 1213 -36.56 1.45 -67.12
CA GLY A 1213 -37.38 1.04 -65.99
C GLY A 1213 -36.58 0.85 -64.69
N TRP A 1214 -35.53 1.67 -64.49
CA TRP A 1214 -34.78 1.72 -63.25
C TRP A 1214 -34.63 3.17 -62.76
N ASN A 1215 -34.88 3.36 -61.47
CA ASN A 1215 -34.67 4.61 -60.75
C ASN A 1215 -33.43 4.49 -59.86
N ARG A 1216 -32.49 5.41 -59.98
CA ARG A 1216 -31.43 5.59 -58.99
C ARG A 1216 -32.02 6.36 -57.82
N VAL A 1217 -31.99 5.77 -56.64
CA VAL A 1217 -32.59 6.32 -55.44
C VAL A 1217 -31.59 6.39 -54.30
N GLN A 1218 -31.79 7.37 -53.43
CA GLN A 1218 -31.11 7.47 -52.14
C GLN A 1218 -32.07 7.11 -51.02
N TRP A 1219 -31.64 6.20 -50.15
CA TRP A 1219 -32.37 5.79 -48.96
C TRP A 1219 -31.40 5.73 -47.78
N GLY A 1220 -31.52 6.68 -46.85
CA GLY A 1220 -30.52 6.90 -45.80
C GLY A 1220 -29.16 7.29 -46.39
N ALA A 1221 -28.10 6.57 -45.98
CA ALA A 1221 -26.73 6.77 -46.49
C ALA A 1221 -26.42 5.94 -47.76
N LEU A 1222 -27.38 5.14 -48.25
CA LEU A 1222 -27.17 4.24 -49.40
C LEU A 1222 -27.74 4.85 -50.68
N VAL A 1223 -26.94 4.81 -51.75
CA VAL A 1223 -27.34 5.23 -53.10
C VAL A 1223 -27.25 4.03 -54.04
N GLY A 1224 -28.34 3.70 -54.72
CA GLY A 1224 -28.39 2.57 -55.64
C GLY A 1224 -29.60 2.59 -56.56
N TRP A 1225 -29.83 1.51 -57.29
CA TRP A 1225 -30.85 1.40 -58.32
C TRP A 1225 -31.97 0.45 -57.89
N ILE A 1226 -33.22 0.88 -58.05
CA ILE A 1226 -34.42 0.05 -57.90
C ILE A 1226 -35.17 0.01 -59.23
N PRO A 1227 -35.92 -1.07 -59.54
CA PRO A 1227 -36.85 -1.08 -60.67
C PRO A 1227 -37.90 0.01 -60.47
N SER A 1228 -38.20 0.77 -61.52
CA SER A 1228 -39.13 1.90 -61.50
C SER A 1228 -40.56 1.52 -61.14
#